data_AF-A0A7Y4IHF2-F1
#
_entry.id   AF-A0A7Y4IHF2-F1
#
_cell.length_a   1.000
_cell.length_b   1.000
_cell.length_c   1.000
_cell.angle_alpha   90.00
_cell.angle_beta   90.00
_cell.angle_gamma   90.00
#
_symmetry.space_group_name_H-M   'P 1'
#
loop_
_entity.id
_entity.type
_entity.pdbx_description
1 polymer ?
#
loop_
_entity_poly.entity_id
_entity_poly.type
_entity_poly.pdbx_seq_one_letter_code
_entity_poly.pdbx_strand_id
1 'polypeptide(L)'
;MPDASPCAAGCGSGTVCDEAADNGRGVCVQCLSDAQCGGDTPVCDITSKSCKTCLERADGSAQGCLTGQVCNAGGNGGLGVCEGCGTNAECAEGTPQCKPGTPGVCVECLESSHCANGAQPVCSDNNVCGCTESAQCGGETPLCDTARDNGQGECVECIDNSQCTARQSCNAAGRCEALTGLDEANAQIAAFHAAPTGDLPEPLSLHGAFVTAITPETAEPRGFFVQATAEGPALFVSHSDAVQVAVGDRVSFKVLTKLLQSGNTAADYKLDTASVISDFQKLSSGHPVRKLAADGGLVTHVTDDAVANLDTYESRLVRVTGKVTTTAGTGKQAGIGFKIAQFAMDGTPLTGGMGPRLRMPTELADLVGVGLNCRVSVESGVMWRYDDATNTPNPQTPYYPMPLVTAFSLSDFSVDCSETAVTLKVQTLVPLSPTQLRVTFEPGIDPGTVVDVAAQFTFGDSGLTASDYTLDGKTLVLTTSAQEPGRQYALSVDPSVKSYTGVSVSGTATFKGYRVPALLIINEVNPNITTGVSATNNRDLIELKAVTAGAIEGITLTEEATSVSRLATLPDVTVAAGDLIVIHFRPNSAELAVGNDTLSKDEKTYETFYPGAWDVVTGTSSHPTFNDRLLRLANPQGDTQDVVAFSHKSMTTARPPNYPVVLRAAQEEGHWRPVDCRGETATPVPCAYDSAPLTALDVSVDWGVVEENTQSVFRHQGANTRSMADWAVSVTSSFGEENPARP
;
A
#
# COMPACT_ATOMS: atom_id res chain seq x y z
N MET A 1 -0.81 -89.49 39.78
CA MET A 1 -0.51 -88.70 40.98
C MET A 1 0.82 -89.22 41.52
N PRO A 2 1.93 -88.48 41.41
CA PRO A 2 3.10 -88.77 42.24
C PRO A 2 2.91 -88.16 43.63
N ASP A 3 3.44 -88.85 44.64
CA ASP A 3 3.36 -88.54 46.06
C ASP A 3 3.73 -87.07 46.36
N ALA A 4 2.77 -86.32 46.90
CA ALA A 4 3.08 -85.05 47.55
C ALA A 4 3.71 -85.36 48.92
N SER A 5 4.96 -84.91 49.12
CA SER A 5 5.68 -84.93 50.38
C SER A 5 4.81 -84.44 51.56
N PRO A 6 4.94 -85.03 52.77
CA PRO A 6 4.13 -84.65 53.92
C PRO A 6 4.29 -83.18 54.33
N CYS A 7 5.40 -82.53 53.96
CA CYS A 7 5.59 -81.10 54.19
C CYS A 7 4.64 -80.23 53.33
N ALA A 8 4.34 -80.63 52.09
CA ALA A 8 3.44 -79.90 51.21
C ALA A 8 1.99 -79.87 51.74
N ALA A 9 1.58 -80.91 52.48
CA ALA A 9 0.23 -80.99 53.08
C ALA A 9 0.03 -80.05 54.28
N GLY A 10 1.11 -79.56 54.90
CA GLY A 10 1.06 -78.70 56.08
C GLY A 10 1.06 -77.20 55.80
N CYS A 11 1.36 -76.78 54.56
CA CYS A 11 1.46 -75.37 54.22
C CYS A 11 0.08 -74.77 53.89
N GLY A 12 -0.21 -73.60 54.46
CA GLY A 12 -1.46 -72.88 54.23
C GLY A 12 -1.51 -72.24 52.83
N SER A 13 -2.70 -71.82 52.40
CA SER A 13 -2.91 -71.13 51.13
C SER A 13 -1.97 -69.92 51.00
N GLY A 14 -1.19 -69.85 49.92
CA GLY A 14 -0.20 -68.79 49.66
C GLY A 14 1.22 -69.08 50.13
N THR A 15 1.51 -70.31 50.58
CA THR A 15 2.88 -70.78 50.89
C THR A 15 3.18 -72.13 50.23
N VAL A 16 4.45 -72.36 49.92
CA VAL A 16 4.99 -73.61 49.38
C VAL A 16 6.00 -74.20 50.36
N CYS A 17 6.10 -75.53 50.42
CA CYS A 17 7.11 -76.18 51.26
C CYS A 17 8.50 -76.11 50.61
N ASP A 18 9.48 -75.53 51.33
CA ASP A 18 10.91 -75.71 51.06
C ASP A 18 11.40 -76.97 51.79
N GLU A 19 11.41 -78.10 51.11
CA GLU A 19 11.78 -79.40 51.70
C GLU A 19 13.25 -79.49 52.11
N ALA A 20 14.12 -78.63 51.56
CA ALA A 20 15.54 -78.60 51.90
C ALA A 20 15.81 -77.81 53.21
N ALA A 21 14.87 -76.99 53.66
CA ALA A 21 15.01 -76.20 54.88
C ALA A 21 14.90 -77.05 56.17
N ASP A 22 15.43 -76.51 57.28
CA ASP A 22 15.52 -77.18 58.60
C ASP A 22 16.10 -78.61 58.54
N ASN A 23 17.27 -78.78 57.93
CA ASN A 23 17.95 -80.07 57.78
C ASN A 23 17.07 -81.17 57.15
N GLY A 24 16.23 -80.81 56.17
CA GLY A 24 15.35 -81.73 55.46
C GLY A 24 13.99 -81.98 56.14
N ARG A 25 13.65 -81.20 57.18
CA ARG A 25 12.33 -81.27 57.84
C ARG A 25 11.26 -80.42 57.15
N GLY A 26 11.67 -79.48 56.32
CA GLY A 26 10.79 -78.65 55.52
C GLY A 26 10.23 -77.44 56.27
N VAL A 27 10.20 -76.29 55.60
CA VAL A 27 9.62 -75.04 56.13
C VAL A 27 8.66 -74.45 55.10
N CYS A 28 7.48 -74.02 55.54
CA CYS A 28 6.54 -73.31 54.66
C CYS A 28 7.02 -71.88 54.42
N VAL A 29 7.32 -71.57 53.17
CA VAL A 29 7.78 -70.26 52.71
C VAL A 29 6.83 -69.70 51.67
N GLN A 30 6.91 -68.42 51.34
CA GLN A 30 5.97 -67.86 50.34
C GLN A 30 6.30 -68.34 48.93
N CYS A 31 7.57 -68.50 48.60
CA CYS A 31 7.99 -68.89 47.26
C CYS A 31 9.36 -69.58 47.22
N LEU A 32 9.57 -70.34 46.13
CA LEU A 32 10.86 -70.93 45.74
C LEU A 32 11.28 -70.50 44.32
N SER A 33 10.35 -69.93 43.56
CA SER A 33 10.50 -69.40 42.21
C SER A 33 9.37 -68.40 41.93
N ASP A 34 9.53 -67.58 40.89
CA ASP A 34 8.55 -66.54 40.53
C ASP A 34 7.16 -67.11 40.19
N ALA A 35 7.08 -68.36 39.74
CA ALA A 35 5.82 -69.03 39.39
C ALA A 35 4.85 -69.20 40.58
N GLN A 36 5.34 -69.05 41.82
CA GLN A 36 4.54 -69.14 43.05
C GLN A 36 4.12 -67.77 43.59
N CYS A 37 4.58 -66.69 42.94
CA CYS A 37 4.28 -65.32 43.27
C CYS A 37 3.26 -64.75 42.27
N GLY A 38 2.50 -63.72 42.68
CA GLY A 38 1.43 -63.15 41.86
C GLY A 38 0.80 -61.91 42.48
N GLY A 39 -0.06 -61.23 41.73
CA GLY A 39 -0.58 -59.92 42.16
C GLY A 39 0.53 -58.88 42.20
N ASP A 40 0.53 -58.02 43.22
CA ASP A 40 1.47 -56.90 43.37
C ASP A 40 2.89 -57.32 43.79
N THR A 41 3.13 -58.60 44.09
CA THR A 41 4.46 -59.14 44.43
C THR A 41 4.84 -60.33 43.54
N PRO A 42 5.11 -60.12 42.23
CA PRO A 42 5.29 -61.21 41.27
C PRO A 42 6.67 -61.89 41.30
N VAL A 43 7.64 -61.36 42.04
CA VAL A 43 9.03 -61.85 42.02
C VAL A 43 9.36 -62.61 43.31
N CYS A 44 9.97 -63.78 43.20
CA CYS A 44 10.42 -64.54 44.36
C CYS A 44 11.85 -64.16 44.76
N ASP A 45 12.03 -63.63 45.97
CA ASP A 45 13.35 -63.55 46.59
C ASP A 45 13.70 -64.92 47.17
N ILE A 46 14.48 -65.69 46.42
CA ILE A 46 14.91 -67.04 46.81
C ILE A 46 15.80 -67.05 48.06
N THR A 47 16.34 -65.89 48.49
CA THR A 47 17.18 -65.78 49.69
C THR A 47 16.30 -65.61 50.93
N SER A 48 15.35 -64.67 50.89
CA SER A 48 14.40 -64.45 51.99
C SER A 48 13.17 -65.35 51.93
N LYS A 49 13.02 -66.11 50.84
CA LYS A 49 11.89 -67.00 50.53
C LYS A 49 10.53 -66.30 50.59
N SER A 50 10.52 -65.01 50.23
CA SER A 50 9.34 -64.13 50.26
C SER A 50 9.05 -63.54 48.87
N CYS A 51 7.76 -63.36 48.55
CA CYS A 51 7.36 -62.69 47.30
C CYS A 51 7.53 -61.18 47.44
N LYS A 52 8.20 -60.57 46.47
CA LYS A 52 8.55 -59.15 46.38
C LYS A 52 7.89 -58.53 45.15
N THR A 53 7.65 -57.22 45.22
CA THR A 53 7.25 -56.40 44.07
C THR A 53 8.36 -56.41 43.02
N CYS A 54 9.60 -56.22 43.47
CA CYS A 54 10.77 -56.23 42.61
C CYS A 54 12.02 -56.65 43.39
N LEU A 55 13.08 -57.01 42.67
CA LEU A 55 14.41 -57.28 43.22
C LEU A 55 15.51 -56.68 42.34
N GLU A 56 16.53 -56.11 42.96
CA GLU A 56 17.80 -55.84 42.28
C GLU A 56 18.59 -57.14 42.12
N ARG A 57 18.93 -57.46 40.88
CA ARG A 57 19.80 -58.60 40.54
C ARG A 57 21.27 -58.17 40.53
N ALA A 58 22.16 -59.14 40.69
CA ALA A 58 23.60 -58.90 40.73
C ALA A 58 24.17 -58.34 39.41
N ASP A 59 23.43 -58.44 38.31
CA ASP A 59 23.74 -57.84 37.01
C ASP A 59 23.23 -56.40 36.86
N GLY A 60 22.65 -55.82 37.92
CA GLY A 60 22.10 -54.47 37.93
C GLY A 60 20.68 -54.36 37.38
N SER A 61 20.05 -55.46 36.95
CA SER A 61 18.66 -55.43 36.47
C SER A 61 17.64 -55.41 37.61
N ALA A 62 16.56 -54.65 37.43
CA ALA A 62 15.42 -54.59 38.34
C ALA A 62 14.35 -55.60 37.92
N GLN A 63 14.43 -56.83 38.41
CA GLN A 63 13.43 -57.84 38.08
C GLN A 63 12.09 -57.49 38.73
N GLY A 64 11.00 -57.60 37.96
CA GLY A 64 9.64 -57.27 38.40
C GLY A 64 9.21 -55.84 38.07
N CYS A 65 10.15 -54.97 37.68
CA CYS A 65 9.86 -53.63 37.21
C CYS A 65 9.77 -53.55 35.68
N LEU A 66 9.09 -52.51 35.17
CA LEU A 66 9.05 -52.24 33.74
C LEU A 66 10.40 -51.72 33.26
N THR A 67 10.68 -51.87 31.96
CA THR A 67 11.86 -51.24 31.33
C THR A 67 11.88 -49.73 31.60
N GLY A 68 13.00 -49.17 32.07
CA GLY A 68 13.08 -47.77 32.52
C GLY A 68 13.01 -47.57 34.04
N GLN A 69 12.76 -48.63 34.81
CA GLN A 69 12.60 -48.55 36.27
C GLN A 69 13.72 -49.28 37.01
N VAL A 70 14.08 -48.77 38.18
CA VAL A 70 14.97 -49.43 39.15
C VAL A 70 14.16 -49.99 40.31
N CYS A 71 14.70 -50.98 41.02
CA CYS A 71 14.03 -51.55 42.18
C CYS A 71 14.61 -50.99 43.48
N ASN A 72 13.87 -50.15 44.20
CA ASN A 72 14.20 -49.84 45.59
C ASN A 72 13.78 -51.01 46.49
N ALA A 73 14.69 -51.97 46.70
CA ALA A 73 14.44 -53.18 47.48
C ALA A 73 14.05 -52.90 48.95
N GLY A 74 14.42 -51.73 49.51
CA GLY A 74 14.04 -51.30 50.85
C GLY A 74 12.65 -50.65 50.95
N GLY A 75 12.06 -50.28 49.81
CA GLY A 75 10.74 -49.66 49.71
C GLY A 75 9.61 -50.59 50.18
N ASN A 76 8.48 -50.00 50.56
CA ASN A 76 7.28 -50.72 51.02
C ASN A 76 7.56 -51.77 52.12
N GLY A 77 8.33 -51.39 53.15
CA GLY A 77 8.68 -52.29 54.26
C GLY A 77 9.57 -53.47 53.87
N GLY A 78 10.39 -53.30 52.82
CA GLY A 78 11.28 -54.35 52.29
C GLY A 78 10.62 -55.29 51.28
N LEU A 79 9.45 -54.95 50.75
CA LEU A 79 8.80 -55.66 49.63
C LEU A 79 9.33 -55.24 48.25
N GLY A 80 10.07 -54.13 48.17
CA GLY A 80 10.52 -53.54 46.91
C GLY A 80 9.50 -52.55 46.35
N VAL A 81 9.99 -51.44 45.81
CA VAL A 81 9.20 -50.47 45.04
C VAL A 81 9.91 -50.22 43.72
N CYS A 82 9.19 -50.32 42.61
CA CYS A 82 9.71 -49.90 41.31
C CYS A 82 9.70 -48.38 41.23
N GLU A 83 10.88 -47.78 41.23
CA GLU A 83 11.10 -46.35 41.05
C GLU A 83 11.58 -46.10 39.63
N GLY A 84 11.57 -44.85 39.15
CA GLY A 84 12.04 -44.55 37.79
C GLY A 84 13.55 -44.76 37.61
N CYS A 85 14.14 -44.26 36.52
CA CYS A 85 15.55 -44.55 36.20
C CYS A 85 16.53 -44.04 37.28
N GLY A 86 17.68 -44.71 37.42
CA GLY A 86 18.80 -44.27 38.27
C GLY A 86 20.02 -43.80 37.48
N THR A 87 20.21 -44.34 36.27
CA THR A 87 21.28 -44.06 35.32
C THR A 87 20.74 -44.14 33.88
N ASN A 88 21.53 -43.67 32.92
CA ASN A 88 21.18 -43.75 31.50
C ASN A 88 21.05 -45.19 30.98
N ALA A 89 21.68 -46.17 31.66
CA ALA A 89 21.66 -47.57 31.21
C ALA A 89 20.27 -48.22 31.31
N GLU A 90 19.39 -47.67 32.14
CA GLU A 90 18.03 -48.19 32.28
C GLU A 90 17.04 -47.57 31.29
N CYS A 91 17.45 -46.56 30.52
CA CYS A 91 16.59 -45.84 29.59
C CYS A 91 16.68 -46.36 28.14
N ALA A 92 15.56 -46.30 27.41
CA ALA A 92 15.48 -46.77 26.02
C ALA A 92 15.97 -45.71 25.00
N GLU A 93 16.22 -46.13 23.75
CA GLU A 93 16.85 -45.30 22.70
C GLU A 93 16.11 -43.99 22.36
N GLY A 94 14.80 -43.87 22.62
CA GLY A 94 14.04 -42.62 22.42
C GLY A 94 14.08 -41.63 23.60
N THR A 95 14.53 -42.08 24.78
CA THR A 95 14.67 -41.22 25.97
C THR A 95 15.93 -41.63 26.74
N PRO A 96 17.13 -41.60 26.14
CA PRO A 96 18.31 -42.29 26.67
C PRO A 96 18.90 -41.66 27.92
N GLN A 97 18.43 -40.48 28.33
CA GLN A 97 18.98 -39.74 29.46
C GLN A 97 18.12 -39.94 30.70
N CYS A 98 18.74 -40.31 31.81
CA CYS A 98 18.02 -40.37 33.07
C CYS A 98 18.09 -39.02 33.80
N LYS A 99 16.95 -38.33 33.90
CA LYS A 99 16.81 -37.13 34.72
C LYS A 99 16.72 -37.53 36.20
N PRO A 100 17.70 -37.14 37.04
CA PRO A 100 17.67 -37.48 38.46
C PRO A 100 16.43 -36.90 39.16
N GLY A 101 15.77 -37.70 40.01
CA GLY A 101 14.56 -37.32 40.73
C GLY A 101 14.10 -38.41 41.70
N THR A 102 13.03 -38.16 42.46
CA THR A 102 12.37 -39.16 43.31
C THR A 102 10.88 -39.24 42.94
N PRO A 103 10.50 -40.08 41.96
CA PRO A 103 11.34 -40.98 41.14
C PRO A 103 12.07 -40.28 39.98
N GLY A 104 13.14 -40.87 39.46
CA GLY A 104 13.83 -40.42 38.24
C GLY A 104 12.97 -40.61 36.99
N VAL A 105 13.27 -39.90 35.90
CA VAL A 105 12.49 -39.98 34.65
C VAL A 105 13.42 -40.07 33.45
N CYS A 106 13.18 -41.05 32.57
CA CYS A 106 13.89 -41.13 31.29
C CYS A 106 13.37 -40.01 30.37
N VAL A 107 14.29 -39.21 29.86
CA VAL A 107 14.05 -38.06 28.98
C VAL A 107 14.98 -38.13 27.77
N GLU A 108 14.67 -37.39 26.72
CA GLU A 108 15.47 -37.42 25.49
C GLU A 108 16.84 -36.77 25.69
N CYS A 109 16.86 -35.64 26.40
CA CYS A 109 18.07 -34.84 26.59
C CYS A 109 18.10 -34.18 27.97
N LEU A 110 19.29 -33.75 28.40
CA LEU A 110 19.48 -32.93 29.61
C LEU A 110 20.26 -31.65 29.30
N GLU A 111 21.03 -31.69 28.20
CA GLU A 111 21.74 -30.58 27.61
C GLU A 111 21.77 -30.78 26.09
N SER A 112 22.00 -29.72 25.33
CA SER A 112 21.98 -29.75 23.86
C SER A 112 22.99 -30.70 23.23
N SER A 113 24.07 -31.05 23.94
CA SER A 113 25.05 -32.03 23.46
C SER A 113 24.47 -33.45 23.30
N HIS A 114 23.37 -33.75 24.00
CA HIS A 114 22.66 -35.03 23.92
C HIS A 114 21.79 -35.15 22.66
N CYS A 115 21.54 -34.04 21.97
CA CYS A 115 20.76 -34.01 20.75
C CYS A 115 21.67 -34.28 19.54
N ALA A 116 21.80 -35.55 19.17
CA ALA A 116 22.68 -35.99 18.10
C ALA A 116 22.14 -35.69 16.69
N ASN A 117 20.83 -35.41 16.57
CA ASN A 117 20.20 -35.06 15.31
C ASN A 117 20.44 -33.56 15.01
N GLY A 118 21.17 -33.25 13.94
CA GLY A 118 21.40 -31.87 13.51
C GLY A 118 20.12 -31.10 13.13
N ALA A 119 19.01 -31.80 12.86
CA ALA A 119 17.70 -31.19 12.66
C ALA A 119 17.05 -30.72 13.98
N GLN A 120 17.52 -31.18 15.14
CA GLN A 120 16.95 -30.87 16.46
C GLN A 120 18.08 -30.60 17.47
N PRO A 121 18.90 -29.56 17.27
CA PRO A 121 20.19 -29.42 17.96
C PRO A 121 20.11 -28.97 19.42
N VAL A 122 18.93 -28.56 19.91
CA VAL A 122 18.79 -27.94 21.25
C VAL A 122 17.92 -28.78 22.15
N CYS A 123 18.37 -28.96 23.39
CA CYS A 123 17.54 -29.55 24.43
C CYS A 123 16.63 -28.50 25.07
N SER A 124 15.32 -28.69 24.98
CA SER A 124 14.33 -27.81 25.61
C SER A 124 14.25 -27.99 27.13
N ASP A 125 13.60 -27.06 27.83
CA ASP A 125 13.32 -27.17 29.26
C ASP A 125 12.45 -28.41 29.60
N ASN A 126 11.66 -28.88 28.63
CA ASN A 126 10.88 -30.10 28.72
C ASN A 126 11.70 -31.37 28.51
N ASN A 127 13.02 -31.26 28.29
CA ASN A 127 13.98 -32.37 28.17
C ASN A 127 13.77 -33.19 26.88
N VAL A 128 13.43 -32.47 25.81
CA VAL A 128 13.14 -32.97 24.46
C VAL A 128 13.97 -32.17 23.45
N CYS A 129 14.50 -32.83 22.42
CA CYS A 129 15.36 -32.22 21.40
C CYS A 129 14.53 -31.47 20.34
N GLY A 130 15.00 -30.31 19.90
CA GLY A 130 14.31 -29.48 18.92
C GLY A 130 15.09 -28.22 18.55
N CYS A 131 14.37 -27.17 18.16
CA CYS A 131 14.89 -25.82 17.99
C CYS A 131 13.84 -24.78 18.35
N THR A 132 14.27 -23.60 18.79
CA THR A 132 13.38 -22.48 19.14
C THR A 132 13.64 -21.23 18.29
N GLU A 133 14.79 -21.14 17.64
CA GLU A 133 15.16 -20.03 16.76
C GLU A 133 16.18 -20.46 15.70
N SER A 134 16.16 -19.80 14.53
CA SER A 134 17.05 -20.15 13.41
C SER A 134 18.53 -20.03 13.72
N ALA A 135 18.93 -19.22 14.72
CA ALA A 135 20.33 -19.08 15.14
C ALA A 135 20.95 -20.38 15.70
N GLN A 136 20.11 -21.32 16.11
CA GLN A 136 20.51 -22.63 16.62
C GLN A 136 20.72 -23.66 15.49
N CYS A 137 20.20 -23.35 14.31
CA CYS A 137 20.29 -24.18 13.12
C CYS A 137 21.50 -23.74 12.27
N GLY A 138 22.00 -24.64 11.42
CA GLY A 138 23.18 -24.37 10.60
C GLY A 138 23.33 -25.33 9.42
N GLY A 139 24.33 -25.08 8.59
CA GLY A 139 24.57 -25.88 7.39
C GLY A 139 23.45 -25.72 6.36
N GLU A 140 22.99 -26.85 5.80
CA GLU A 140 21.95 -26.90 4.75
C GLU A 140 20.52 -26.69 5.29
N THR A 141 20.34 -26.66 6.61
CA THR A 141 19.06 -26.42 7.27
C THR A 141 19.18 -25.23 8.23
N PRO A 142 19.27 -23.98 7.73
CA PRO A 142 19.59 -22.81 8.56
C PRO A 142 18.38 -22.20 9.28
N LEU A 143 17.18 -22.74 9.11
CA LEU A 143 15.95 -22.16 9.65
C LEU A 143 15.32 -23.08 10.68
N CYS A 144 14.80 -22.53 11.76
CA CYS A 144 13.99 -23.29 12.71
C CYS A 144 12.50 -23.13 12.39
N ASP A 145 11.84 -24.22 11.99
CA ASP A 145 10.38 -24.27 11.88
C ASP A 145 9.80 -24.75 13.21
N THR A 146 9.43 -23.80 14.08
CA THR A 146 8.94 -24.06 15.44
C THR A 146 7.58 -24.75 15.49
N ALA A 147 6.85 -24.84 14.37
CA ALA A 147 5.57 -25.54 14.30
C ALA A 147 5.74 -27.06 14.07
N ARG A 148 6.92 -27.49 13.60
CA ARG A 148 7.23 -28.91 13.39
C ARG A 148 7.43 -29.65 14.70
N ASP A 149 7.34 -30.97 14.55
CA ASP A 149 7.45 -31.94 15.64
C ASP A 149 6.59 -31.58 16.87
N ASN A 150 5.29 -31.38 16.64
CA ASN A 150 4.33 -31.02 17.67
C ASN A 150 4.69 -29.75 18.48
N GLY A 151 5.38 -28.80 17.86
CA GLY A 151 5.79 -27.54 18.49
C GLY A 151 7.17 -27.56 19.15
N GLN A 152 7.95 -28.64 18.95
CA GLN A 152 9.33 -28.76 19.46
C GLN A 152 10.35 -28.09 18.54
N GLY A 153 9.98 -27.87 17.28
CA GLY A 153 10.80 -27.22 16.28
C GLY A 153 11.79 -28.16 15.59
N GLU A 154 11.92 -27.99 14.28
CA GLU A 154 12.85 -28.75 13.44
C GLU A 154 13.63 -27.77 12.54
N CYS A 155 14.95 -27.97 12.44
CA CYS A 155 15.80 -27.24 11.53
C CYS A 155 15.55 -27.70 10.09
N VAL A 156 15.15 -26.77 9.25
CA VAL A 156 14.75 -26.98 7.85
C VAL A 156 15.53 -26.05 6.92
N GLU A 157 15.53 -26.38 5.63
CA GLU A 157 16.10 -25.53 4.58
C GLU A 157 15.18 -24.34 4.29
N CYS A 158 13.87 -24.56 4.37
CA CYS A 158 12.82 -23.57 4.10
C CYS A 158 11.59 -23.81 4.97
N ILE A 159 10.87 -22.74 5.24
CA ILE A 159 9.55 -22.68 5.87
C ILE A 159 8.51 -22.33 4.80
N ASP A 160 8.87 -21.46 3.85
CA ASP A 160 8.06 -21.10 2.70
C ASP A 160 8.89 -20.89 1.43
N ASN A 161 8.22 -20.63 0.29
CA ASN A 161 8.87 -20.51 -1.01
C ASN A 161 9.84 -19.32 -1.12
N SER A 162 9.70 -18.27 -0.29
CA SER A 162 10.52 -17.05 -0.37
C SER A 162 11.99 -17.30 0.00
N GLN A 163 12.23 -18.39 0.73
CA GLN A 163 13.54 -18.84 1.20
C GLN A 163 14.23 -19.77 0.20
N CYS A 164 13.52 -20.26 -0.81
CA CYS A 164 14.09 -21.04 -1.90
C CYS A 164 14.56 -20.15 -3.06
N THR A 165 15.10 -20.74 -4.13
CA THR A 165 15.21 -20.02 -5.41
C THR A 165 13.83 -19.97 -6.08
N ALA A 166 13.61 -19.00 -6.98
CA ALA A 166 12.39 -18.89 -7.79
C ALA A 166 12.12 -20.13 -8.66
N ARG A 167 13.11 -21.02 -8.85
CA ARG A 167 12.95 -22.29 -9.57
C ARG A 167 12.65 -23.47 -8.65
N GLN A 168 12.43 -23.23 -7.36
CA GLN A 168 12.17 -24.26 -6.36
C GLN A 168 10.89 -23.93 -5.57
N SER A 169 10.34 -24.95 -4.91
CA SER A 169 9.28 -24.78 -3.90
C SER A 169 9.69 -25.44 -2.60
N CYS A 170 9.29 -24.84 -1.49
CA CYS A 170 9.41 -25.44 -0.19
C CYS A 170 8.39 -26.58 -0.04
N ASN A 171 8.87 -27.80 0.14
CA ASN A 171 8.00 -28.97 0.29
C ASN A 171 7.58 -29.21 1.75
N ALA A 172 6.69 -30.17 1.97
CA ALA A 172 6.19 -30.52 3.30
C ALA A 172 7.28 -31.03 4.27
N ALA A 173 8.47 -31.41 3.78
CA ALA A 173 9.62 -31.79 4.60
C ALA A 173 10.57 -30.60 4.90
N GLY A 174 10.22 -29.37 4.52
CA GLY A 174 11.04 -28.19 4.77
C GLY A 174 12.29 -28.14 3.88
N ARG A 175 12.22 -28.72 2.68
CA ARG A 175 13.32 -28.74 1.70
C ARG A 175 12.95 -27.99 0.43
N CYS A 176 13.91 -27.31 -0.18
CA CYS A 176 13.72 -26.62 -1.45
C CYS A 176 13.86 -27.60 -2.62
N GLU A 177 12.73 -27.96 -3.22
CA GLU A 177 12.66 -28.91 -4.32
C GLU A 177 12.48 -28.21 -5.66
N ALA A 178 13.19 -28.68 -6.70
CA ALA A 178 13.12 -28.09 -8.03
C ALA A 178 11.72 -28.20 -8.64
N LEU A 179 11.21 -27.10 -9.19
CA LEU A 179 9.95 -27.06 -9.92
C LEU A 179 10.11 -27.67 -11.31
N THR A 180 9.10 -28.42 -11.75
CA THR A 180 9.01 -28.99 -13.10
C THR A 180 8.15 -28.11 -14.01
N GLY A 181 8.36 -28.22 -15.34
CA GLY A 181 7.53 -27.55 -16.35
C GLY A 181 7.93 -26.09 -16.67
N LEU A 182 9.03 -25.56 -16.14
CA LEU A 182 9.47 -24.19 -16.45
C LEU A 182 9.87 -24.01 -17.92
N ASP A 183 10.54 -25.00 -18.52
CA ASP A 183 10.89 -24.97 -19.95
C ASP A 183 9.65 -25.07 -20.84
N GLU A 184 8.65 -25.84 -20.41
CA GLU A 184 7.35 -25.93 -21.10
C GLU A 184 6.61 -24.59 -21.04
N ALA A 185 6.57 -23.95 -19.87
CA ALA A 185 5.99 -22.62 -19.72
C ALA A 185 6.68 -21.58 -20.62
N ASN A 186 8.01 -21.61 -20.74
CA ASN A 186 8.74 -20.76 -21.68
C ASN A 186 8.33 -21.01 -23.13
N ALA A 187 8.21 -22.28 -23.54
CA ALA A 187 7.76 -22.64 -24.88
C ALA A 187 6.31 -22.20 -25.15
N GLN A 188 5.43 -22.28 -24.14
CA GLN A 188 4.04 -21.83 -24.20
C GLN A 188 3.93 -20.31 -24.35
N ILE A 189 4.75 -19.54 -23.61
CA ILE A 189 4.83 -18.08 -23.79
C ILE A 189 5.35 -17.73 -25.19
N ALA A 190 6.37 -18.43 -25.69
CA ALA A 190 6.86 -18.24 -27.06
C ALA A 190 5.78 -18.56 -28.10
N ALA A 191 4.98 -19.61 -27.90
CA ALA A 191 3.85 -19.95 -28.76
C ALA A 191 2.78 -18.86 -28.77
N PHE A 192 2.49 -18.23 -27.63
CA PHE A 192 1.60 -17.07 -27.56
C PHE A 192 2.11 -15.90 -28.40
N HIS A 193 3.41 -15.57 -28.35
CA HIS A 193 3.97 -14.52 -29.19
C HIS A 193 3.87 -14.84 -30.68
N ALA A 194 4.02 -16.11 -31.07
CA ALA A 194 3.86 -16.55 -32.45
C ALA A 194 2.40 -16.61 -32.95
N ALA A 195 1.42 -16.58 -32.03
CA ALA A 195 0.00 -16.69 -32.37
C ALA A 195 -0.57 -15.42 -33.03
N PRO A 196 -1.60 -15.55 -33.88
CA PRO A 196 -2.28 -14.41 -34.49
C PRO A 196 -3.05 -13.58 -33.45
N THR A 197 -3.21 -12.29 -33.73
CA THR A 197 -4.10 -11.40 -32.96
C THR A 197 -5.57 -11.72 -33.23
N GLY A 198 -6.41 -11.58 -32.19
CA GLY A 198 -7.84 -11.86 -32.22
C GLY A 198 -8.21 -13.04 -31.32
N ASP A 199 -9.43 -13.53 -31.48
CA ASP A 199 -9.88 -14.76 -30.83
C ASP A 199 -9.12 -15.95 -31.42
N LEU A 200 -8.53 -16.74 -30.53
CA LEU A 200 -7.73 -17.88 -30.93
C LEU A 200 -8.66 -19.06 -31.26
N PRO A 201 -8.46 -19.74 -32.41
CA PRO A 201 -9.29 -20.88 -32.79
C PRO A 201 -9.13 -22.07 -31.84
N GLU A 202 -7.97 -22.17 -31.18
CA GLU A 202 -7.71 -23.11 -30.09
C GLU A 202 -7.05 -22.34 -28.92
N PRO A 203 -7.55 -22.49 -27.68
CA PRO A 203 -6.96 -21.82 -26.53
C PRO A 203 -5.51 -22.25 -26.28
N LEU A 204 -4.60 -21.29 -26.13
CA LEU A 204 -3.20 -21.58 -25.79
C LEU A 204 -3.06 -21.77 -24.28
N SER A 205 -2.50 -22.90 -23.87
CA SER A 205 -2.28 -23.20 -22.46
C SER A 205 -0.97 -22.59 -21.96
N LEU A 206 -1.00 -22.02 -20.76
CA LEU A 206 0.18 -21.65 -19.98
C LEU A 206 0.14 -22.39 -18.64
N HIS A 207 1.18 -23.16 -18.33
CA HIS A 207 1.27 -23.95 -17.11
C HIS A 207 2.50 -23.59 -16.28
N GLY A 208 2.29 -22.87 -15.18
CA GLY A 208 3.29 -22.71 -14.13
C GLY A 208 4.33 -21.62 -14.35
N ALA A 209 3.93 -20.48 -14.92
CA ALA A 209 4.72 -19.25 -14.97
C ALA A 209 4.50 -18.40 -13.69
N PHE A 210 5.46 -17.55 -13.34
CA PHE A 210 5.38 -16.72 -12.14
C PHE A 210 4.89 -15.32 -12.45
N VAL A 211 4.00 -14.79 -11.62
CA VAL A 211 3.61 -13.38 -11.61
C VAL A 211 4.80 -12.55 -11.14
N THR A 212 5.33 -11.70 -12.02
CA THR A 212 6.56 -10.94 -11.78
C THR A 212 6.32 -9.49 -11.38
N ALA A 213 5.24 -8.90 -11.90
CA ALA A 213 4.81 -7.54 -11.58
C ALA A 213 3.31 -7.40 -11.83
N ILE A 214 2.71 -6.43 -11.15
CA ILE A 214 1.29 -6.08 -11.28
C ILE A 214 1.24 -4.59 -11.55
N THR A 215 0.44 -4.18 -12.53
CA THR A 215 0.26 -2.76 -12.84
C THR A 215 -0.67 -2.12 -11.79
N PRO A 216 -0.43 -0.86 -11.38
CA PRO A 216 -1.34 -0.13 -10.49
C PRO A 216 -2.76 -0.03 -11.06
N GLU A 217 -3.76 0.17 -10.21
CA GLU A 217 -5.16 0.32 -10.66
C GLU A 217 -5.38 1.51 -11.59
N THR A 218 -4.60 2.58 -11.40
CA THR A 218 -4.64 3.80 -12.19
C THR A 218 -3.81 3.73 -13.49
N ALA A 219 -3.08 2.61 -13.71
CA ALA A 219 -2.21 2.42 -14.86
C ALA A 219 -2.93 1.79 -16.06
N GLU A 220 -2.55 2.22 -17.27
CA GLU A 220 -2.98 1.59 -18.51
C GLU A 220 -1.82 0.86 -19.23
N PRO A 221 -2.03 -0.38 -19.70
CA PRO A 221 -3.16 -1.29 -19.39
C PRO A 221 -3.09 -1.92 -18.00
N ARG A 222 -4.26 -2.20 -17.39
CA ARG A 222 -4.38 -2.93 -16.13
C ARG A 222 -4.13 -4.42 -16.35
N GLY A 223 -3.26 -5.03 -15.54
CA GLY A 223 -2.80 -6.39 -15.75
C GLY A 223 -1.71 -6.85 -14.80
N PHE A 224 -1.14 -7.99 -15.13
CA PHE A 224 0.03 -8.54 -14.48
C PHE A 224 0.94 -9.19 -15.52
N PHE A 225 2.22 -9.27 -15.19
CA PHE A 225 3.24 -9.88 -16.01
C PHE A 225 3.54 -11.27 -15.49
N VAL A 226 3.80 -12.20 -16.41
CA VAL A 226 4.26 -13.55 -16.08
C VAL A 226 5.53 -13.92 -16.80
N GLN A 227 6.41 -14.65 -16.12
CA GLN A 227 7.69 -15.12 -16.65
C GLN A 227 8.02 -16.46 -15.99
N ALA A 228 8.54 -17.45 -16.73
CA ALA A 228 8.88 -18.76 -16.16
C ALA A 228 10.37 -18.87 -15.76
N THR A 229 11.28 -18.32 -16.56
CA THR A 229 12.71 -18.24 -16.22
C THR A 229 13.29 -16.87 -16.55
N ALA A 230 14.43 -16.54 -15.93
CA ALA A 230 15.10 -15.26 -16.12
C ALA A 230 15.40 -14.96 -17.60
N GLU A 231 15.86 -15.97 -18.35
CA GLU A 231 16.25 -15.87 -19.77
C GLU A 231 15.10 -16.12 -20.75
N GLY A 232 13.97 -16.64 -20.26
CA GLY A 232 12.81 -16.96 -21.08
C GLY A 232 11.98 -15.73 -21.44
N PRO A 233 11.06 -15.87 -22.43
CA PRO A 233 10.13 -14.80 -22.75
C PRO A 233 9.16 -14.54 -21.60
N ALA A 234 8.57 -13.35 -21.58
CA ALA A 234 7.58 -12.95 -20.60
C ALA A 234 6.32 -12.43 -21.30
N LEU A 235 5.21 -12.50 -20.59
CA LEU A 235 3.88 -12.23 -21.11
C LEU A 235 3.16 -11.21 -20.23
N PHE A 236 2.49 -10.25 -20.85
CA PHE A 236 1.50 -9.41 -20.17
C PHE A 236 0.09 -10.01 -20.30
N VAL A 237 -0.62 -10.08 -19.17
CA VAL A 237 -1.99 -10.58 -19.07
C VAL A 237 -2.86 -9.43 -18.59
N SER A 238 -3.90 -9.06 -19.34
CA SER A 238 -4.83 -8.05 -18.86
C SER A 238 -5.67 -8.62 -17.72
N HIS A 239 -5.85 -7.83 -16.67
CA HIS A 239 -6.53 -8.26 -15.46
C HIS A 239 -8.03 -8.03 -15.57
N SER A 240 -8.83 -9.06 -15.29
CA SER A 240 -10.23 -8.91 -14.90
C SER A 240 -10.32 -8.88 -13.38
N ASP A 241 -11.16 -8.03 -12.79
CA ASP A 241 -11.27 -7.86 -11.32
C ASP A 241 -11.58 -9.18 -10.55
N ALA A 242 -11.98 -10.25 -11.25
CA ALA A 242 -12.20 -11.59 -10.72
C ALA A 242 -10.93 -12.41 -10.40
N VAL A 243 -9.74 -12.05 -10.91
CA VAL A 243 -8.51 -12.86 -10.79
C VAL A 243 -7.52 -12.18 -9.85
N GLN A 244 -7.55 -12.55 -8.57
CA GLN A 244 -6.62 -12.01 -7.57
C GLN A 244 -5.26 -12.72 -7.63
N VAL A 245 -4.19 -11.95 -7.82
CA VAL A 245 -2.80 -12.43 -7.88
C VAL A 245 -1.88 -11.56 -7.03
N ALA A 246 -0.81 -12.17 -6.52
CA ALA A 246 0.31 -11.49 -5.89
C ALA A 246 1.61 -11.72 -6.68
N VAL A 247 2.56 -10.79 -6.57
CA VAL A 247 3.90 -11.02 -7.12
C VAL A 247 4.53 -12.23 -6.42
N GLY A 248 5.11 -13.13 -7.21
CA GLY A 248 5.62 -14.42 -6.72
C GLY A 248 4.59 -15.54 -6.74
N ASP A 249 3.35 -15.30 -7.18
CA ASP A 249 2.40 -16.38 -7.46
C ASP A 249 2.82 -17.19 -8.69
N ARG A 250 2.76 -18.51 -8.62
CA ARG A 250 2.93 -19.40 -9.76
C ARG A 250 1.56 -19.79 -10.30
N VAL A 251 1.28 -19.48 -11.56
CA VAL A 251 -0.08 -19.54 -12.13
C VAL A 251 -0.15 -20.39 -13.40
N SER A 252 -1.34 -20.90 -13.68
CA SER A 252 -1.71 -21.53 -14.95
C SER A 252 -3.02 -20.95 -15.46
N PHE A 253 -3.19 -20.88 -16.77
CA PHE A 253 -4.42 -20.44 -17.41
C PHE A 253 -4.39 -20.79 -18.90
N LYS A 254 -5.51 -20.59 -19.59
CA LYS A 254 -5.59 -20.63 -21.06
C LYS A 254 -5.88 -19.26 -21.61
N VAL A 255 -5.16 -18.87 -22.67
CA VAL A 255 -5.42 -17.65 -23.43
C VAL A 255 -6.46 -17.95 -24.51
N LEU A 256 -7.58 -17.22 -24.45
CA LEU A 256 -8.68 -17.30 -25.43
C LEU A 256 -8.53 -16.23 -26.52
N THR A 257 -8.06 -15.05 -26.15
CA THR A 257 -7.93 -13.91 -27.06
C THR A 257 -6.56 -13.26 -26.87
N LYS A 258 -5.86 -13.03 -27.98
CA LYS A 258 -4.64 -12.23 -28.03
C LYS A 258 -4.99 -10.86 -28.60
N LEU A 259 -4.68 -9.79 -27.88
CA LEU A 259 -4.75 -8.43 -28.42
C LEU A 259 -3.34 -7.92 -28.67
N LEU A 260 -3.17 -7.22 -29.78
CA LEU A 260 -2.07 -6.29 -29.93
C LEU A 260 -2.59 -4.95 -29.43
N GLN A 261 -2.18 -4.53 -28.25
CA GLN A 261 -2.73 -3.34 -27.64
C GLN A 261 -2.11 -2.08 -28.25
N SER A 262 -2.71 -1.54 -29.30
CA SER A 262 -2.41 -0.20 -29.85
C SER A 262 -3.33 0.84 -29.20
N GLY A 263 -2.78 1.92 -28.65
CA GLY A 263 -3.57 3.05 -28.16
C GLY A 263 -4.35 3.71 -29.31
N ASN A 264 -5.58 4.14 -29.04
CA ASN A 264 -6.53 4.70 -30.00
C ASN A 264 -5.87 5.73 -30.95
N THR A 265 -6.02 5.51 -32.27
CA THR A 265 -5.61 6.40 -33.38
C THR A 265 -4.31 7.19 -33.13
N ALA A 266 -3.17 6.60 -33.53
CA ALA A 266 -1.82 7.18 -33.58
C ALA A 266 -0.94 7.07 -32.30
N ALA A 267 -1.14 6.06 -31.44
CA ALA A 267 -0.18 5.69 -30.40
C ALA A 267 0.01 4.16 -30.37
N ASP A 268 0.98 3.64 -31.12
CA ASP A 268 1.15 2.21 -31.35
C ASP A 268 2.04 1.54 -30.30
N TYR A 269 1.56 1.38 -29.05
CA TYR A 269 2.19 0.35 -28.21
C TYR A 269 2.09 -1.00 -28.94
N LYS A 270 3.21 -1.70 -29.08
CA LYS A 270 3.23 -3.08 -29.58
C LYS A 270 3.38 -4.01 -28.40
N LEU A 271 2.31 -4.20 -27.64
CA LEU A 271 2.28 -5.18 -26.56
C LEU A 271 1.33 -6.31 -26.92
N ASP A 272 1.89 -7.51 -27.05
CA ASP A 272 1.10 -8.72 -27.09
C ASP A 272 0.46 -8.96 -25.72
N THR A 273 -0.86 -8.87 -25.67
CA THR A 273 -1.66 -8.96 -24.44
C THR A 273 -2.54 -10.20 -24.49
N ALA A 274 -2.40 -11.07 -23.49
CA ALA A 274 -3.41 -12.09 -23.23
C ALA A 274 -4.64 -11.41 -22.61
N SER A 275 -5.64 -11.09 -23.45
CA SER A 275 -6.73 -10.19 -23.08
C SER A 275 -7.92 -10.89 -22.43
N VAL A 276 -8.17 -12.13 -22.86
CA VAL A 276 -9.20 -13.00 -22.29
C VAL A 276 -8.54 -14.31 -21.93
N ILE A 277 -8.64 -14.66 -20.65
CA ILE A 277 -8.12 -15.92 -20.12
C ILE A 277 -9.24 -16.76 -19.51
N SER A 278 -9.02 -18.06 -19.41
CA SER A 278 -9.90 -19.02 -18.74
C SER A 278 -9.07 -20.04 -17.95
N ASP A 279 -9.73 -20.90 -17.17
CA ASP A 279 -9.11 -21.97 -16.40
C ASP A 279 -7.96 -21.49 -15.50
N PHE A 280 -8.10 -20.29 -14.92
CA PHE A 280 -7.06 -19.71 -14.07
C PHE A 280 -6.89 -20.53 -12.78
N GLN A 281 -5.64 -20.89 -12.48
CA GLN A 281 -5.25 -21.61 -11.28
C GLN A 281 -3.99 -21.02 -10.68
N LYS A 282 -4.03 -20.72 -9.38
CA LYS A 282 -2.82 -20.47 -8.58
C LYS A 282 -2.26 -21.81 -8.09
N LEU A 283 -1.07 -22.17 -8.56
CA LEU A 283 -0.39 -23.42 -8.21
C LEU A 283 0.37 -23.30 -6.88
N SER A 284 1.04 -22.17 -6.66
CA SER A 284 1.78 -21.85 -5.42
C SER A 284 2.02 -20.35 -5.32
N SER A 285 2.52 -19.86 -4.18
CA SER A 285 2.72 -18.43 -3.90
C SER A 285 4.02 -18.15 -3.15
N GLY A 286 4.47 -16.90 -3.17
CA GLY A 286 5.62 -16.43 -2.37
C GLY A 286 6.99 -16.72 -2.99
N HIS A 287 7.07 -17.00 -4.30
CA HIS A 287 8.35 -17.23 -4.98
C HIS A 287 9.19 -15.94 -5.09
N PRO A 288 10.51 -15.98 -4.83
CA PRO A 288 11.35 -14.78 -4.77
C PRO A 288 11.81 -14.31 -6.16
N VAL A 289 10.85 -14.01 -7.03
CA VAL A 289 11.08 -13.65 -8.43
C VAL A 289 11.86 -12.35 -8.63
N ARG A 290 11.81 -11.44 -7.64
CA ARG A 290 12.46 -10.12 -7.70
C ARG A 290 13.95 -10.12 -7.34
N LYS A 291 14.55 -11.27 -6.99
CA LYS A 291 16.01 -11.39 -6.82
C LYS A 291 16.69 -11.42 -8.19
N LEU A 292 17.99 -11.08 -8.23
CA LEU A 292 18.82 -11.32 -9.41
C LEU A 292 18.83 -12.80 -9.77
N ALA A 293 18.90 -13.12 -11.06
CA ALA A 293 18.98 -14.51 -11.52
C ALA A 293 20.16 -15.28 -10.90
N ALA A 294 21.31 -14.61 -10.73
CA ALA A 294 22.49 -15.17 -10.07
C ALA A 294 22.25 -15.50 -8.58
N ASP A 295 21.32 -14.80 -7.94
CA ASP A 295 20.93 -14.97 -6.54
C ASP A 295 19.63 -15.81 -6.40
N GLY A 296 19.29 -16.56 -7.45
CA GLY A 296 18.13 -17.45 -7.47
C GLY A 296 16.79 -16.79 -7.75
N GLY A 297 16.73 -15.58 -8.32
CA GLY A 297 15.48 -14.95 -8.79
C GLY A 297 15.28 -15.00 -10.30
N LEU A 298 14.52 -14.04 -10.85
CA LEU A 298 14.23 -13.92 -12.28
C LEU A 298 14.75 -12.63 -12.93
N VAL A 299 15.28 -11.68 -12.14
CA VAL A 299 15.72 -10.38 -12.66
C VAL A 299 17.01 -10.52 -13.49
N THR A 300 17.01 -9.91 -14.67
CA THR A 300 18.16 -9.88 -15.58
C THR A 300 18.73 -8.48 -15.77
N HIS A 301 20.05 -8.37 -15.93
CA HIS A 301 20.69 -7.09 -16.21
C HIS A 301 20.40 -6.63 -17.64
N VAL A 302 19.99 -5.37 -17.79
CA VAL A 302 19.90 -4.73 -19.11
C VAL A 302 21.31 -4.45 -19.63
N THR A 303 21.62 -4.92 -20.84
CA THR A 303 22.87 -4.61 -21.56
C THR A 303 22.64 -3.59 -22.68
N ASP A 304 23.72 -3.16 -23.33
CA ASP A 304 23.69 -2.14 -24.40
C ASP A 304 22.98 -2.59 -25.68
N ASP A 305 22.75 -3.90 -25.81
CA ASP A 305 21.99 -4.51 -26.90
C ASP A 305 20.47 -4.35 -26.77
N ALA A 306 19.95 -3.88 -25.63
CA ALA A 306 18.51 -3.83 -25.36
C ALA A 306 17.70 -3.02 -26.39
N VAL A 307 18.34 -2.08 -27.08
CA VAL A 307 17.72 -1.32 -28.18
C VAL A 307 17.60 -2.16 -29.45
N ALA A 308 18.62 -2.98 -29.75
CA ALA A 308 18.66 -3.83 -30.95
C ALA A 308 17.88 -5.15 -30.75
N ASN A 309 17.78 -5.62 -29.52
CA ASN A 309 17.21 -6.90 -29.13
C ASN A 309 16.00 -6.75 -28.18
N LEU A 310 15.23 -5.66 -28.32
CA LEU A 310 14.12 -5.35 -27.41
C LEU A 310 13.08 -6.47 -27.29
N ASP A 311 12.85 -7.21 -28.39
CA ASP A 311 11.98 -8.40 -28.41
C ASP A 311 12.38 -9.47 -27.40
N THR A 312 13.66 -9.54 -27.05
CA THR A 312 14.14 -10.49 -26.04
C THR A 312 13.91 -10.01 -24.62
N TYR A 313 13.76 -8.70 -24.39
CA TYR A 313 13.59 -8.12 -23.06
C TYR A 313 12.13 -7.86 -22.70
N GLU A 314 11.26 -7.69 -23.69
CA GLU A 314 9.86 -7.30 -23.47
C GLU A 314 9.15 -8.11 -22.38
N SER A 315 8.44 -7.40 -21.51
CA SER A 315 7.69 -7.92 -20.37
C SER A 315 8.53 -8.62 -19.28
N ARG A 316 9.85 -8.78 -19.45
CA ARG A 316 10.72 -9.45 -18.47
C ARG A 316 11.06 -8.54 -17.30
N LEU A 317 11.36 -9.18 -16.17
CA LEU A 317 12.01 -8.51 -15.06
C LEU A 317 13.46 -8.16 -15.40
N VAL A 318 13.75 -6.87 -15.25
CA VAL A 318 15.04 -6.30 -15.57
C VAL A 318 15.56 -5.41 -14.44
N ARG A 319 16.89 -5.36 -14.36
CA ARG A 319 17.63 -4.44 -13.52
C ARG A 319 18.45 -3.50 -14.38
N VAL A 320 18.40 -2.21 -14.05
CA VAL A 320 19.21 -1.20 -14.73
C VAL A 320 19.60 -0.11 -13.75
N THR A 321 20.83 0.38 -13.87
CA THR A 321 21.35 1.46 -13.04
C THR A 321 22.00 2.53 -13.92
N GLY A 322 21.78 3.79 -13.58
CA GLY A 322 22.38 4.90 -14.33
C GLY A 322 22.01 6.28 -13.80
N LYS A 323 22.46 7.31 -14.50
CA LYS A 323 22.21 8.72 -14.15
C LYS A 323 21.14 9.34 -15.03
N VAL A 324 20.14 9.97 -14.43
CA VAL A 324 19.05 10.67 -15.14
C VAL A 324 19.61 11.86 -15.92
N THR A 325 19.35 11.91 -17.22
CA THR A 325 19.83 12.97 -18.14
C THR A 325 18.73 13.93 -18.58
N THR A 326 17.47 13.61 -18.30
CA THR A 326 16.32 14.51 -18.50
C THR A 326 15.35 14.39 -17.34
N THR A 327 14.77 15.50 -16.89
CA THR A 327 13.67 15.47 -15.91
C THR A 327 12.50 14.61 -16.42
N ALA A 328 11.86 13.88 -15.52
CA ALA A 328 10.69 13.07 -15.85
C ALA A 328 9.55 13.96 -16.40
N GLY A 329 9.09 13.66 -17.62
CA GLY A 329 8.06 14.42 -18.31
C GLY A 329 6.88 13.56 -18.75
N THR A 330 5.72 14.19 -18.94
CA THR A 330 4.57 13.59 -19.61
C THR A 330 4.76 13.67 -21.13
N GLY A 331 4.19 12.73 -21.88
CA GLY A 331 4.26 12.73 -23.34
C GLY A 331 3.60 11.48 -23.91
N LYS A 332 3.31 11.50 -25.22
CA LYS A 332 2.72 10.34 -25.91
C LYS A 332 3.55 9.06 -25.69
N GLN A 333 4.88 9.19 -25.66
CA GLN A 333 5.81 8.09 -25.45
C GLN A 333 5.75 7.46 -24.03
N ALA A 334 5.22 8.17 -23.04
CA ALA A 334 5.07 7.65 -21.69
C ALA A 334 3.83 6.77 -21.53
N GLY A 335 2.78 7.04 -22.30
CA GLY A 335 1.43 6.56 -22.01
C GLY A 335 0.68 7.43 -21.02
N ILE A 336 -0.65 7.30 -21.07
CA ILE A 336 -1.57 8.01 -20.19
C ILE A 336 -1.29 7.56 -18.74
N GLY A 337 -1.17 8.51 -17.82
CA GLY A 337 -0.91 8.20 -16.41
C GLY A 337 0.55 7.90 -16.06
N PHE A 338 1.50 8.07 -17.00
CA PHE A 338 2.92 7.82 -16.77
C PHE A 338 3.81 9.03 -17.11
N LYS A 339 4.98 9.07 -16.48
CA LYS A 339 6.10 9.94 -16.84
C LYS A 339 7.31 9.11 -17.28
N ILE A 340 8.11 9.66 -18.18
CA ILE A 340 9.37 9.06 -18.62
C ILE A 340 10.55 9.99 -18.37
N ALA A 341 11.69 9.41 -17.98
CA ALA A 341 12.97 10.08 -17.85
C ALA A 341 14.05 9.30 -18.62
N GLN A 342 14.89 10.01 -19.39
CA GLN A 342 16.11 9.43 -19.93
C GLN A 342 17.11 9.25 -18.81
N PHE A 343 17.83 8.14 -18.82
CA PHE A 343 18.99 7.97 -17.95
C PHE A 343 20.12 7.29 -18.74
N ALA A 344 21.34 7.74 -18.50
CA ALA A 344 22.56 7.16 -19.05
C ALA A 344 22.97 5.99 -18.15
N MET A 345 23.00 4.78 -18.71
CA MET A 345 23.42 3.58 -17.99
C MET A 345 24.87 3.68 -17.51
N ASP A 346 25.15 3.12 -16.35
CA ASP A 346 26.52 3.01 -15.85
C ASP A 346 27.34 2.05 -16.74
N GLY A 347 28.59 2.40 -17.04
CA GLY A 347 29.53 1.52 -17.74
C GLY A 347 29.31 1.32 -19.24
N THR A 348 28.22 1.83 -19.83
CA THR A 348 27.92 1.71 -21.28
C THR A 348 27.35 3.02 -21.85
N PRO A 349 28.14 3.80 -22.60
CA PRO A 349 27.61 4.96 -23.32
C PRO A 349 26.77 4.47 -24.51
N LEU A 350 25.45 4.61 -24.40
CA LEU A 350 24.56 4.37 -25.52
C LEU A 350 24.72 5.52 -26.51
N THR A 351 25.30 5.22 -27.67
CA THR A 351 25.48 6.19 -28.75
C THR A 351 24.12 6.66 -29.28
N GLY A 352 23.95 7.98 -29.42
CA GLY A 352 22.77 8.56 -30.09
C GLY A 352 21.52 8.82 -29.23
N GLY A 353 21.57 8.67 -27.89
CA GLY A 353 20.44 9.04 -27.01
C GLY A 353 19.25 8.07 -27.03
N MET A 354 19.49 6.84 -27.50
CA MET A 354 18.47 5.80 -27.71
C MET A 354 18.39 4.75 -26.60
N GLY A 355 18.99 5.01 -25.44
CA GLY A 355 19.01 4.06 -24.33
C GLY A 355 17.66 3.79 -23.67
N PRO A 356 17.59 2.80 -22.75
CA PRO A 356 16.39 2.55 -21.96
C PRO A 356 16.02 3.81 -21.18
N ARG A 357 14.72 4.06 -21.08
CA ARG A 357 14.16 5.17 -20.33
C ARG A 357 13.43 4.63 -19.11
N LEU A 358 13.52 5.36 -18.00
CA LEU A 358 12.77 5.05 -16.80
C LEU A 358 11.32 5.50 -17.04
N ARG A 359 10.37 4.59 -16.85
CA ARG A 359 8.94 4.88 -16.90
C ARG A 359 8.33 4.63 -15.52
N MET A 360 7.50 5.54 -15.05
CA MET A 360 6.83 5.44 -13.75
C MET A 360 5.41 5.99 -13.84
N PRO A 361 4.44 5.47 -13.06
CA PRO A 361 3.17 6.14 -12.84
C PRO A 361 3.40 7.61 -12.44
N THR A 362 2.55 8.52 -12.93
CA THR A 362 2.68 9.97 -12.70
C THR A 362 2.75 10.29 -11.21
N GLU A 363 1.89 9.68 -10.40
CA GLU A 363 1.86 9.88 -8.95
C GLU A 363 3.15 9.43 -8.28
N LEU A 364 3.71 8.29 -8.68
CA LEU A 364 4.99 7.78 -8.16
C LEU A 364 6.16 8.68 -8.58
N ALA A 365 6.19 9.09 -9.85
CA ALA A 365 7.20 10.00 -10.37
C ALA A 365 7.18 11.36 -9.64
N ASP A 366 6.00 11.87 -9.33
CA ASP A 366 5.80 13.12 -8.60
C ASP A 366 6.12 13.00 -7.12
N LEU A 367 5.77 11.87 -6.50
CA LEU A 367 6.10 11.56 -5.12
C LEU A 367 7.62 11.53 -4.92
N VAL A 368 8.34 10.79 -5.77
CA VAL A 368 9.79 10.64 -5.65
C VAL A 368 10.54 11.88 -6.14
N GLY A 369 10.07 12.52 -7.22
CA GLY A 369 10.71 13.72 -7.78
C GLY A 369 12.08 13.43 -8.40
N VAL A 370 12.14 12.45 -9.30
CA VAL A 370 13.39 12.06 -9.98
C VAL A 370 13.89 13.22 -10.87
N GLY A 371 14.95 13.88 -10.40
CA GLY A 371 15.54 15.06 -11.03
C GLY A 371 16.73 14.75 -11.96
N LEU A 372 17.19 15.79 -12.66
CA LEU A 372 18.40 15.73 -13.48
C LEU A 372 19.63 15.36 -12.63
N ASN A 373 20.50 14.51 -13.17
CA ASN A 373 21.72 13.98 -12.55
C ASN A 373 21.52 13.02 -11.37
N CYS A 374 20.28 12.74 -10.96
CA CYS A 374 20.03 11.73 -9.94
C CYS A 374 20.46 10.37 -10.44
N ARG A 375 21.09 9.58 -9.57
CA ARG A 375 21.41 8.19 -9.85
C ARG A 375 20.20 7.32 -9.51
N VAL A 376 19.73 6.54 -10.46
CA VAL A 376 18.60 5.63 -10.29
C VAL A 376 19.11 4.20 -10.43
N SER A 377 18.66 3.32 -9.54
CA SER A 377 18.84 1.88 -9.66
C SER A 377 17.47 1.21 -9.65
N VAL A 378 16.99 0.78 -10.81
CA VAL A 378 15.79 -0.05 -10.89
C VAL A 378 16.20 -1.47 -10.64
N GLU A 379 15.80 -2.03 -9.50
CA GLU A 379 16.21 -3.34 -9.01
C GLU A 379 15.30 -4.46 -9.53
N SER A 380 14.02 -4.17 -9.77
CA SER A 380 13.07 -5.13 -10.36
C SER A 380 12.00 -4.44 -11.19
N GLY A 381 12.44 -3.81 -12.29
CA GLY A 381 11.55 -3.16 -13.25
C GLY A 381 11.06 -4.13 -14.31
N VAL A 382 10.01 -3.75 -15.03
CA VAL A 382 9.55 -4.50 -16.20
C VAL A 382 9.97 -3.78 -17.47
N MET A 383 10.61 -4.48 -18.40
CA MET A 383 10.87 -3.88 -19.71
C MET A 383 9.58 -3.79 -20.53
N TRP A 384 9.32 -2.60 -21.03
CA TRP A 384 8.18 -2.25 -21.85
C TRP A 384 8.67 -1.59 -23.15
N ARG A 385 7.81 -1.44 -24.14
CA ARG A 385 8.13 -0.74 -25.39
C ARG A 385 7.11 0.33 -25.76
N TYR A 386 7.60 1.38 -26.40
CA TYR A 386 6.77 2.34 -27.14
C TYR A 386 7.17 2.32 -28.62
N ASP A 387 6.18 2.14 -29.49
CA ASP A 387 6.27 2.26 -30.95
C ASP A 387 5.37 3.44 -31.38
N ASP A 388 5.83 4.32 -32.26
CA ASP A 388 5.03 5.28 -33.01
C ASP A 388 4.94 4.84 -34.48
N ALA A 389 3.88 4.10 -34.86
CA ALA A 389 3.75 3.60 -36.24
C ALA A 389 3.34 4.69 -37.24
N THR A 390 3.17 5.95 -36.82
CA THR A 390 2.90 7.08 -37.74
C THR A 390 4.15 7.70 -38.35
N ASN A 391 5.34 7.34 -37.86
CA ASN A 391 6.62 7.81 -38.41
C ASN A 391 7.18 6.82 -39.44
N THR A 392 6.98 7.11 -40.74
CA THR A 392 7.66 6.37 -41.82
C THR A 392 9.19 6.47 -41.66
N PRO A 393 9.96 5.37 -41.80
CA PRO A 393 11.41 5.41 -41.73
C PRO A 393 11.97 6.41 -42.75
N ASN A 394 12.67 7.43 -42.26
CA ASN A 394 13.39 8.41 -43.06
C ASN A 394 14.91 8.15 -42.87
N PRO A 395 15.74 8.25 -43.93
CA PRO A 395 17.20 7.98 -43.86
C PRO A 395 18.00 8.81 -42.84
N GLN A 396 17.46 9.95 -42.40
CA GLN A 396 18.03 10.90 -41.44
C GLN A 396 17.54 10.68 -40.00
N THR A 397 16.42 9.96 -39.79
CA THR A 397 15.91 9.57 -38.46
C THR A 397 15.50 8.09 -38.48
N PRO A 398 16.45 7.15 -38.34
CA PRO A 398 16.12 5.75 -38.22
C PRO A 398 15.23 5.57 -36.99
N TYR A 399 14.06 5.00 -37.22
CA TYR A 399 13.05 4.76 -36.23
C TYR A 399 13.46 3.55 -35.36
N TYR A 400 13.51 3.72 -34.05
CA TYR A 400 13.83 2.64 -33.11
C TYR A 400 12.75 2.54 -32.03
N PRO A 401 12.28 1.32 -31.72
CA PRO A 401 11.36 1.13 -30.61
C PRO A 401 12.06 1.56 -29.32
N MET A 402 11.33 2.29 -28.47
CA MET A 402 11.92 2.86 -27.26
C MET A 402 11.83 1.85 -26.11
N PRO A 403 12.97 1.36 -25.56
CA PRO A 403 12.96 0.53 -24.36
C PRO A 403 12.56 1.36 -23.14
N LEU A 404 11.51 0.94 -22.45
CA LEU A 404 10.99 1.60 -21.25
C LEU A 404 11.10 0.64 -20.07
N VAL A 405 12.06 0.88 -19.18
CA VAL A 405 12.15 0.13 -17.92
C VAL A 405 11.16 0.76 -16.94
N THR A 406 10.11 0.01 -16.62
CA THR A 406 8.97 0.50 -15.85
C THR A 406 9.10 0.08 -14.39
N ALA A 407 9.07 1.07 -13.49
CA ALA A 407 8.91 0.87 -12.05
C ALA A 407 7.49 1.30 -11.67
N PHE A 408 6.74 0.40 -11.02
CA PHE A 408 5.34 0.62 -10.65
C PHE A 408 5.18 1.04 -9.19
N SER A 409 6.19 0.79 -8.35
CA SER A 409 6.16 1.03 -6.91
C SER A 409 7.52 1.47 -6.36
N LEU A 410 7.54 2.00 -5.14
CA LEU A 410 8.77 2.38 -4.44
C LEU A 410 9.72 1.20 -4.19
N SER A 411 9.22 -0.04 -4.14
CA SER A 411 10.08 -1.23 -3.95
C SER A 411 10.82 -1.66 -5.22
N ASP A 412 10.44 -1.14 -6.39
CA ASP A 412 11.04 -1.57 -7.66
C ASP A 412 12.40 -0.89 -7.92
N PHE A 413 12.69 0.21 -7.24
CA PHE A 413 13.86 1.06 -7.53
C PHE A 413 14.32 1.89 -6.33
N SER A 414 15.55 2.37 -6.41
CA SER A 414 16.12 3.38 -5.51
C SER A 414 16.63 4.57 -6.30
N VAL A 415 16.63 5.74 -5.67
CA VAL A 415 17.11 6.98 -6.26
C VAL A 415 17.99 7.70 -5.27
N ASP A 416 19.14 8.18 -5.76
CA ASP A 416 20.05 9.02 -5.01
C ASP A 416 20.27 10.32 -5.79
N CYS A 417 19.76 11.42 -5.23
CA CYS A 417 19.93 12.77 -5.72
C CYS A 417 20.83 13.60 -4.78
N SER A 418 21.52 12.99 -3.79
CA SER A 418 22.27 13.71 -2.75
C SER A 418 23.41 14.58 -3.29
N GLU A 419 23.98 14.23 -4.45
CA GLU A 419 25.01 15.01 -5.14
C GLU A 419 24.44 16.06 -6.13
N THR A 420 23.12 16.25 -6.17
CA THR A 420 22.44 17.12 -7.15
C THR A 420 21.84 18.36 -6.49
N ALA A 421 21.62 19.42 -7.29
CA ALA A 421 20.96 20.65 -6.84
C ALA A 421 19.42 20.53 -6.76
N VAL A 422 18.89 19.34 -6.43
CA VAL A 422 17.47 19.18 -6.11
C VAL A 422 17.23 19.76 -4.72
N THR A 423 16.11 20.47 -4.55
CA THR A 423 15.75 21.07 -3.26
C THR A 423 14.41 20.53 -2.82
N LEU A 424 14.39 19.88 -1.67
CA LEU A 424 13.15 19.48 -1.01
C LEU A 424 12.59 20.70 -0.27
N LYS A 425 11.36 21.08 -0.62
CA LYS A 425 10.71 22.29 -0.09
C LYS A 425 9.39 21.94 0.57
N VAL A 426 9.06 22.71 1.61
CA VAL A 426 7.70 22.82 2.09
C VAL A 426 6.91 23.63 1.06
N GLN A 427 5.99 22.99 0.36
CA GLN A 427 5.16 23.60 -0.67
C GLN A 427 4.03 24.42 -0.04
N THR A 428 3.30 23.83 0.92
CA THR A 428 2.17 24.48 1.60
C THR A 428 2.10 24.10 3.06
N LEU A 429 1.64 25.04 3.89
CA LEU A 429 1.31 24.85 5.30
C LEU A 429 -0.14 25.25 5.54
N VAL A 430 -0.96 24.32 6.03
CA VAL A 430 -2.38 24.56 6.25
C VAL A 430 -2.81 24.04 7.62
N PRO A 431 -3.21 24.91 8.57
CA PRO A 431 -3.76 24.46 9.84
C PRO A 431 -5.13 23.81 9.61
N LEU A 432 -5.30 22.56 10.06
CA LEU A 432 -6.55 21.80 9.89
C LEU A 432 -7.47 21.93 11.11
N SER A 433 -6.87 22.10 12.29
CA SER A 433 -7.55 22.25 13.57
C SER A 433 -6.62 22.97 14.56
N PRO A 434 -7.08 23.30 15.78
CA PRO A 434 -6.22 23.89 16.80
C PRO A 434 -4.97 23.06 17.16
N THR A 435 -4.90 21.78 16.79
CA THR A 435 -3.78 20.89 17.12
C THR A 435 -3.26 20.12 15.91
N GLN A 436 -3.65 20.50 14.68
CA GLN A 436 -3.20 19.81 13.46
C GLN A 436 -2.71 20.79 12.41
N LEU A 437 -1.57 20.44 11.80
CA LEU A 437 -0.96 21.19 10.71
C LEU A 437 -0.66 20.26 9.55
N ARG A 438 -1.25 20.52 8.39
CA ARG A 438 -0.90 19.86 7.13
C ARG A 438 0.32 20.54 6.53
N VAL A 439 1.33 19.75 6.24
CA VAL A 439 2.58 20.13 5.57
C VAL A 439 2.66 19.34 4.27
N THR A 440 2.63 20.02 3.14
CA THR A 440 2.84 19.37 1.83
C THR A 440 4.26 19.60 1.39
N PHE A 441 4.97 18.54 1.04
CA PHE A 441 6.33 18.58 0.54
C PHE A 441 6.37 18.41 -0.97
N GLU A 442 7.34 19.04 -1.62
CA GLU A 442 7.66 18.78 -3.01
C GLU A 442 9.18 18.67 -3.22
N PRO A 443 9.70 17.48 -3.63
CA PRO A 443 9.01 16.19 -3.71
C PRO A 443 8.58 15.63 -2.34
N GLY A 444 7.99 14.44 -2.27
CA GLY A 444 7.60 13.81 -1.01
C GLY A 444 8.79 13.41 -0.14
N ILE A 445 8.54 13.17 1.15
CA ILE A 445 9.54 12.77 2.14
C ILE A 445 9.56 11.25 2.34
N ASP A 446 10.73 10.71 2.66
CA ASP A 446 10.87 9.31 3.10
C ASP A 446 10.49 9.21 4.59
N PRO A 447 9.40 8.51 4.94
CA PRO A 447 8.98 8.36 6.34
C PRO A 447 10.05 7.66 7.21
N GLY A 448 10.92 6.84 6.64
CA GLY A 448 12.02 6.19 7.37
C GLY A 448 13.04 7.17 7.95
N THR A 449 13.03 8.42 7.50
CA THR A 449 13.92 9.49 7.98
C THR A 449 13.31 10.32 9.10
N VAL A 450 12.02 10.12 9.40
CA VAL A 450 11.31 10.80 10.49
C VAL A 450 11.37 9.92 11.74
N VAL A 451 12.38 10.16 12.58
CA VAL A 451 12.72 9.34 13.77
C VAL A 451 12.41 10.03 15.09
N ASP A 452 12.39 11.37 15.12
CA ASP A 452 12.04 12.17 16.30
C ASP A 452 11.28 13.42 15.84
N VAL A 453 9.95 13.32 15.82
CA VAL A 453 9.06 14.37 15.31
C VAL A 453 9.28 15.70 16.04
N ALA A 454 9.47 15.66 17.36
CA ALA A 454 9.60 16.87 18.17
C ALA A 454 10.92 17.60 17.90
N ALA A 455 12.00 16.85 17.66
CA ALA A 455 13.30 17.43 17.30
C ALA A 455 13.37 17.85 15.83
N GLN A 456 12.70 17.12 14.93
CA GLN A 456 12.79 17.32 13.48
C GLN A 456 11.82 18.36 12.93
N PHE A 457 10.70 18.62 13.62
CA PHE A 457 9.71 19.62 13.23
C PHE A 457 9.52 20.64 14.35
N THR A 458 10.27 21.74 14.26
CA THR A 458 10.32 22.75 15.33
C THR A 458 9.66 24.05 14.89
N PHE A 459 9.17 24.82 15.87
CA PHE A 459 8.44 26.07 15.63
C PHE A 459 9.16 27.29 16.23
N GLY A 460 10.49 27.26 16.27
CA GLY A 460 11.34 28.23 16.96
C GLY A 460 10.96 28.38 18.44
N ASP A 461 11.10 29.60 18.98
CA ASP A 461 10.80 29.90 20.39
C ASP A 461 9.30 30.17 20.66
N SER A 462 8.41 29.74 19.76
CA SER A 462 6.97 30.04 19.86
C SER A 462 6.24 29.24 20.95
N GLY A 463 6.87 28.21 21.51
CA GLY A 463 6.26 27.28 22.46
C GLY A 463 5.33 26.23 21.83
N LEU A 464 5.07 26.30 20.52
CA LEU A 464 4.36 25.25 19.78
C LEU A 464 5.28 24.05 19.59
N THR A 465 4.77 22.84 19.80
CA THR A 465 5.54 21.59 19.67
C THR A 465 4.82 20.61 18.76
N ALA A 466 5.56 19.79 18.01
CA ALA A 466 5.03 18.63 17.31
C ALA A 466 5.21 17.37 18.18
N SER A 467 4.29 16.42 18.07
CA SER A 467 4.28 15.21 18.92
C SER A 467 4.04 13.91 18.16
N ASP A 468 3.37 13.99 17.00
CA ASP A 468 3.05 12.84 16.17
C ASP A 468 2.82 13.29 14.73
N TYR A 469 2.76 12.34 13.78
CA TYR A 469 2.42 12.62 12.40
C TYR A 469 1.73 11.45 11.70
N THR A 470 0.96 11.77 10.67
CA THR A 470 0.56 10.82 9.63
C THR A 470 1.09 11.29 8.29
N LEU A 471 1.53 10.37 7.43
CA LEU A 471 2.01 10.69 6.08
C LEU A 471 1.16 9.96 5.04
N ASP A 472 0.65 10.71 4.07
CA ASP A 472 -0.02 10.19 2.88
C ASP A 472 0.57 10.87 1.64
N GLY A 473 1.33 10.10 0.85
CA GLY A 473 2.09 10.61 -0.29
C GLY A 473 2.99 11.79 0.06
N LYS A 474 2.68 12.97 -0.49
CA LYS A 474 3.42 14.23 -0.25
C LYS A 474 2.96 14.98 0.99
N THR A 475 1.87 14.56 1.62
CA THR A 475 1.17 15.31 2.64
C THR A 475 1.41 14.69 4.00
N LEU A 476 2.10 15.44 4.85
CA LEU A 476 2.32 15.10 6.24
C LEU A 476 1.35 15.91 7.10
N VAL A 477 0.62 15.27 8.01
CA VAL A 477 -0.20 15.95 9.02
C VAL A 477 0.49 15.82 10.36
N LEU A 478 1.01 16.94 10.89
CA LEU A 478 1.60 17.01 12.23
C LEU A 478 0.49 17.17 13.27
N THR A 479 0.60 16.41 14.36
CA THR A 479 -0.09 16.71 15.62
C THR A 479 0.74 17.69 16.43
N THR A 480 0.21 18.88 16.66
CA THR A 480 0.85 19.94 17.43
C THR A 480 0.21 20.11 18.81
N SER A 481 0.90 20.78 19.73
CA SER A 481 0.22 21.44 20.85
C SER A 481 -0.78 22.50 20.35
N ALA A 482 -1.60 23.05 21.24
CA ALA A 482 -2.65 24.00 20.87
C ALA A 482 -2.05 25.26 20.22
N GLN A 483 -2.49 25.54 18.99
CA GLN A 483 -2.17 26.74 18.24
C GLN A 483 -2.98 27.92 18.77
N GLU A 484 -2.34 29.08 18.92
CA GLU A 484 -3.04 30.34 19.16
C GLU A 484 -3.69 30.82 17.86
N PRO A 485 -5.01 31.10 17.85
CA PRO A 485 -5.71 31.50 16.63
C PRO A 485 -5.10 32.74 15.97
N GLY A 486 -4.70 32.63 14.70
CA GLY A 486 -4.16 33.73 13.91
C GLY A 486 -2.70 34.11 14.21
N ARG A 487 -2.07 33.51 15.23
CA ARG A 487 -0.65 33.77 15.54
C ARG A 487 0.25 33.25 14.42
N GLN A 488 1.21 34.05 13.99
CA GLN A 488 2.21 33.61 13.02
C GLN A 488 3.21 32.65 13.67
N TYR A 489 3.39 31.49 13.05
CA TYR A 489 4.38 30.47 13.40
C TYR A 489 5.33 30.26 12.22
N ALA A 490 6.56 29.82 12.52
CA ALA A 490 7.55 29.43 11.53
C ALA A 490 7.94 27.97 11.77
N LEU A 491 7.58 27.07 10.84
CA LEU A 491 8.04 25.70 10.82
C LEU A 491 9.48 25.66 10.30
N SER A 492 10.36 25.02 11.07
CA SER A 492 11.69 24.61 10.65
C SER A 492 11.75 23.09 10.63
N VAL A 493 12.22 22.54 9.51
CA VAL A 493 12.40 21.09 9.35
C VAL A 493 13.87 20.76 9.40
N ASP A 494 14.25 19.81 10.26
CA ASP A 494 15.64 19.40 10.43
C ASP A 494 16.20 18.74 9.16
N PRO A 495 17.46 19.00 8.77
CA PRO A 495 18.06 18.41 7.57
C PRO A 495 18.17 16.87 7.58
N SER A 496 17.97 16.20 8.72
CA SER A 496 17.88 14.74 8.80
C SER A 496 16.64 14.18 8.11
N VAL A 497 15.56 14.96 7.97
CA VAL A 497 14.39 14.58 7.15
C VAL A 497 14.77 14.66 5.67
N LYS A 498 14.66 13.53 4.96
CA LYS A 498 15.01 13.43 3.54
C LYS A 498 13.81 13.11 2.67
N SER A 499 13.92 13.44 1.38
CA SER A 499 13.08 12.86 0.33
C SER A 499 13.40 11.38 0.12
N TYR A 500 12.55 10.68 -0.64
CA TYR A 500 12.86 9.37 -1.24
C TYR A 500 14.14 9.35 -2.09
N THR A 501 14.67 10.53 -2.41
CA THR A 501 15.89 10.69 -3.20
C THR A 501 17.11 11.08 -2.37
N GLY A 502 17.02 11.06 -1.04
CA GLY A 502 18.11 11.40 -0.13
C GLY A 502 18.40 12.90 0.03
N VAL A 503 17.58 13.77 -0.56
CA VAL A 503 17.73 15.23 -0.50
C VAL A 503 17.14 15.75 0.81
N SER A 504 17.90 16.58 1.54
CA SER A 504 17.43 17.23 2.77
C SER A 504 16.41 18.33 2.47
N VAL A 505 15.45 18.52 3.38
CA VAL A 505 14.59 19.72 3.35
C VAL A 505 15.45 20.97 3.52
N SER A 506 15.19 22.01 2.74
CA SER A 506 15.84 23.32 2.91
C SER A 506 14.82 24.42 3.20
N GLY A 507 15.04 25.17 4.29
CA GLY A 507 14.34 26.42 4.57
C GLY A 507 13.31 26.35 5.70
N THR A 508 12.78 27.52 6.05
CA THR A 508 11.66 27.69 6.98
C THR A 508 10.42 28.10 6.20
N ALA A 509 9.25 27.70 6.69
CA ALA A 509 7.96 28.09 6.12
C ALA A 509 7.05 28.62 7.22
N THR A 510 6.24 29.63 6.92
CA THR A 510 5.39 30.28 7.93
C THR A 510 3.91 29.99 7.69
N PHE A 511 3.15 29.92 8.77
CA PHE A 511 1.69 29.79 8.74
C PHE A 511 1.06 30.57 9.89
N LYS A 512 -0.24 30.81 9.84
CA LYS A 512 -1.00 31.35 10.98
C LYS A 512 -1.71 30.21 11.70
N GLY A 513 -1.75 30.26 13.03
CA GLY A 513 -2.47 29.27 13.84
C GLY A 513 -3.96 29.20 13.47
N TYR A 514 -4.54 28.01 13.62
CA TYR A 514 -5.90 27.71 13.19
C TYR A 514 -6.94 28.74 13.67
N ARG A 515 -7.72 29.25 12.72
CA ARG A 515 -8.94 30.03 12.99
C ARG A 515 -10.11 29.30 12.37
N VAL A 516 -11.25 29.33 13.05
CA VAL A 516 -12.49 28.75 12.52
C VAL A 516 -12.85 29.52 11.25
N PRO A 517 -12.91 28.85 10.07
CA PRO A 517 -13.27 29.52 8.84
C PRO A 517 -14.76 29.89 8.87
N ALA A 518 -15.11 31.04 8.31
CA ALA A 518 -16.51 31.38 8.05
C ALA A 518 -17.05 30.43 6.95
N LEU A 519 -18.31 30.00 7.09
CA LEU A 519 -19.03 29.34 6.01
C LEU A 519 -19.54 30.43 5.06
N LEU A 520 -19.02 30.47 3.84
CA LEU A 520 -19.47 31.38 2.80
C LEU A 520 -20.32 30.66 1.76
N ILE A 521 -21.26 31.40 1.16
CA ILE A 521 -22.01 30.97 -0.02
C ILE A 521 -21.94 32.03 -1.11
N ILE A 522 -22.01 31.63 -2.37
CA ILE A 522 -22.09 32.54 -3.52
C ILE A 522 -23.50 33.14 -3.54
N ASN A 523 -23.61 34.46 -3.43
CA ASN A 523 -24.88 35.15 -3.19
C ASN A 523 -25.39 35.90 -4.43
N GLU A 524 -24.54 36.58 -5.17
CA GLU A 524 -24.92 37.35 -6.36
C GLU A 524 -23.76 37.39 -7.37
N VAL A 525 -24.07 37.34 -8.67
CA VAL A 525 -23.07 37.30 -9.74
C VAL A 525 -23.48 38.23 -10.88
N ASN A 526 -22.55 39.08 -11.30
CA ASN A 526 -22.67 39.94 -12.48
C ASN A 526 -21.42 39.71 -13.35
N PRO A 527 -21.46 38.73 -14.27
CA PRO A 527 -20.33 38.38 -15.12
C PRO A 527 -20.40 39.10 -16.48
N ASN A 528 -19.29 39.10 -17.21
CA ASN A 528 -19.16 39.55 -18.61
C ASN A 528 -19.41 41.03 -18.90
N ILE A 529 -19.14 41.92 -17.96
CA ILE A 529 -19.29 43.34 -18.21
C ILE A 529 -18.13 43.81 -19.10
N THR A 530 -18.41 43.96 -20.41
CA THR A 530 -17.38 44.17 -21.45
C THR A 530 -17.57 45.43 -22.30
N THR A 531 -18.77 46.05 -22.39
CA THR A 531 -18.98 47.26 -23.21
C THR A 531 -20.12 48.17 -22.73
N GLY A 532 -19.88 49.50 -22.63
CA GLY A 532 -20.94 50.54 -22.61
C GLY A 532 -20.83 51.60 -21.50
N VAL A 533 -20.32 52.79 -21.87
CA VAL A 533 -20.40 54.13 -21.21
C VAL A 533 -19.73 54.36 -19.84
N SER A 534 -18.56 54.99 -19.90
CA SER A 534 -17.64 55.49 -18.84
C SER A 534 -16.75 54.46 -18.14
N ALA A 535 -15.45 54.59 -18.39
CA ALA A 535 -14.36 53.69 -18.01
C ALA A 535 -13.98 53.68 -16.51
N THR A 536 -14.96 53.80 -15.61
CA THR A 536 -14.73 53.84 -14.15
C THR A 536 -15.52 52.79 -13.37
N ASN A 537 -16.67 52.31 -13.87
CA ASN A 537 -17.63 51.53 -13.06
C ASN A 537 -18.03 50.16 -13.63
N ASN A 538 -17.33 49.65 -14.66
CA ASN A 538 -17.69 48.42 -15.37
C ASN A 538 -16.73 47.29 -15.02
N ARG A 539 -17.15 46.37 -14.15
CA ARG A 539 -16.36 45.21 -13.75
C ARG A 539 -17.25 44.00 -13.53
N ASP A 540 -16.68 42.81 -13.60
CA ASP A 540 -17.39 41.62 -13.14
C ASP A 540 -17.40 41.62 -11.62
N LEU A 541 -18.53 41.21 -11.04
CA LEU A 541 -18.72 41.17 -9.60
C LEU A 541 -19.24 39.81 -9.17
N ILE A 542 -18.71 39.33 -8.04
CA ILE A 542 -19.29 38.21 -7.31
C ILE A 542 -19.44 38.62 -5.86
N GLU A 543 -20.63 38.47 -5.32
CA GLU A 543 -20.90 38.64 -3.90
C GLU A 543 -20.95 37.29 -3.20
N LEU A 544 -20.33 37.25 -2.02
CA LEU A 544 -20.44 36.14 -1.08
C LEU A 544 -21.21 36.59 0.15
N LYS A 545 -21.97 35.66 0.76
CA LYS A 545 -22.63 35.88 2.05
C LYS A 545 -22.02 34.98 3.11
N ALA A 546 -21.65 35.55 4.24
CA ALA A 546 -21.22 34.81 5.42
C ALA A 546 -22.42 34.19 6.13
N VAL A 547 -22.54 32.86 6.09
CA VAL A 547 -23.57 32.11 6.81
C VAL A 547 -23.23 32.01 8.30
N THR A 548 -21.93 31.86 8.61
CA THR A 548 -21.42 31.86 9.98
C THR A 548 -20.32 32.91 10.12
N ALA A 549 -20.12 33.42 11.34
CA ALA A 549 -18.96 34.23 11.66
C ALA A 549 -17.67 33.38 11.59
N GLY A 550 -16.55 34.00 11.25
CA GLY A 550 -15.26 33.32 11.18
C GLY A 550 -14.24 34.05 10.32
N ALA A 551 -13.04 33.48 10.21
CA ALA A 551 -12.00 34.00 9.32
C ALA A 551 -12.30 33.63 7.86
N ILE A 552 -12.04 34.55 6.94
CA ILE A 552 -12.12 34.29 5.49
C ILE A 552 -10.75 34.15 4.82
N GLU A 553 -9.66 34.37 5.56
CA GLU A 553 -8.30 34.27 5.03
C GLU A 553 -8.08 32.95 4.30
N GLY A 554 -7.64 33.01 3.04
CA GLY A 554 -7.26 31.83 2.28
C GLY A 554 -8.44 31.03 1.72
N ILE A 555 -9.70 31.40 1.98
CA ILE A 555 -10.84 30.84 1.25
C ILE A 555 -10.66 31.19 -0.23
N THR A 556 -10.88 30.20 -1.08
CA THR A 556 -10.65 30.34 -2.52
C THR A 556 -11.95 30.28 -3.29
N LEU A 557 -12.03 31.09 -4.34
CA LEU A 557 -13.07 31.03 -5.35
C LEU A 557 -12.43 30.55 -6.66
N THR A 558 -12.92 29.43 -7.19
CA THR A 558 -12.47 28.86 -8.47
C THR A 558 -13.61 28.84 -9.47
N GLU A 559 -13.25 28.82 -10.75
CA GLU A 559 -14.15 28.45 -11.83
C GLU A 559 -13.68 27.14 -12.48
N GLU A 560 -14.63 26.30 -12.90
CA GLU A 560 -14.36 24.96 -13.41
C GLU A 560 -15.17 24.71 -14.69
N ALA A 561 -14.46 24.42 -15.77
CA ALA A 561 -15.05 23.96 -17.03
C ALA A 561 -14.11 22.97 -17.72
N THR A 562 -13.16 23.46 -18.53
CA THR A 562 -12.10 22.63 -19.14
C THR A 562 -10.95 22.35 -18.18
N SER A 563 -10.64 23.35 -17.36
CA SER A 563 -9.63 23.32 -16.30
C SER A 563 -10.18 24.05 -15.08
N VAL A 564 -9.55 23.87 -13.93
CA VAL A 564 -9.82 24.66 -12.73
C VAL A 564 -8.92 25.90 -12.75
N SER A 565 -9.51 27.10 -12.71
CA SER A 565 -8.79 28.37 -12.54
C SER A 565 -9.21 29.05 -11.24
N ARG A 566 -8.24 29.59 -10.50
CA ARG A 566 -8.51 30.37 -9.29
C ARG A 566 -8.85 31.81 -9.68
N LEU A 567 -10.02 32.27 -9.27
CA LEU A 567 -10.51 33.63 -9.46
C LEU A 567 -10.07 34.56 -8.32
N ALA A 568 -10.21 34.11 -7.06
CA ALA A 568 -9.83 34.90 -5.89
C ALA A 568 -9.27 34.03 -4.75
N THR A 569 -8.46 34.65 -3.89
CA THR A 569 -8.12 34.15 -2.54
C THR A 569 -8.46 35.28 -1.58
N LEU A 570 -9.34 35.02 -0.63
CA LEU A 570 -9.87 36.04 0.27
C LEU A 570 -8.82 36.50 1.29
N PRO A 571 -8.85 37.80 1.68
CA PRO A 571 -7.86 38.41 2.55
C PRO A 571 -8.01 37.98 4.02
N ASP A 572 -7.04 38.36 4.85
CA ASP A 572 -7.11 38.15 6.30
C ASP A 572 -8.14 39.05 6.96
N VAL A 573 -9.40 38.59 6.97
CA VAL A 573 -10.55 39.27 7.57
C VAL A 573 -11.32 38.29 8.44
N THR A 574 -11.89 38.79 9.53
CA THR A 574 -12.92 38.08 10.30
C THR A 574 -14.26 38.73 10.05
N VAL A 575 -15.20 37.95 9.52
CA VAL A 575 -16.56 38.41 9.20
C VAL A 575 -17.56 37.97 10.26
N ALA A 576 -18.64 38.72 10.41
CA ALA A 576 -19.80 38.32 11.19
C ALA A 576 -20.79 37.52 10.32
N ALA A 577 -21.66 36.73 10.96
CA ALA A 577 -22.75 36.07 10.25
C ALA A 577 -23.70 37.12 9.65
N GLY A 578 -24.04 36.96 8.38
CA GLY A 578 -24.85 37.90 7.59
C GLY A 578 -24.03 38.92 6.82
N ASP A 579 -22.71 39.03 7.05
CA ASP A 579 -21.85 39.93 6.28
C ASP A 579 -21.86 39.58 4.79
N LEU A 580 -21.86 40.62 3.97
CA LEU A 580 -21.70 40.54 2.52
C LEU A 580 -20.27 40.89 2.15
N ILE A 581 -19.74 40.20 1.14
CA ILE A 581 -18.37 40.37 0.65
C ILE A 581 -18.45 40.53 -0.86
N VAL A 582 -18.12 41.70 -1.39
CA VAL A 582 -18.17 41.97 -2.83
C VAL A 582 -16.77 41.86 -3.42
N ILE A 583 -16.61 40.95 -4.38
CA ILE A 583 -15.35 40.71 -5.07
C ILE A 583 -15.34 41.46 -6.40
N HIS A 584 -14.39 42.37 -6.53
CA HIS A 584 -14.15 43.23 -7.69
C HIS A 584 -13.09 42.61 -8.60
N PHE A 585 -13.52 42.09 -9.75
CA PHE A 585 -12.62 41.53 -10.76
C PHE A 585 -12.15 42.59 -11.75
N ARG A 586 -11.01 42.35 -12.41
CA ARG A 586 -10.41 43.29 -13.39
C ARG A 586 -10.35 44.75 -12.87
N PRO A 587 -9.89 44.98 -11.64
CA PRO A 587 -9.84 46.33 -11.10
C PRO A 587 -8.91 47.23 -11.89
N ASN A 588 -9.25 48.52 -11.93
CA ASN A 588 -8.37 49.53 -12.50
C ASN A 588 -7.18 49.81 -11.56
N SER A 589 -6.18 50.56 -12.05
CA SER A 589 -4.97 50.84 -11.25
C SER A 589 -5.23 51.66 -9.99
N ALA A 590 -6.30 52.46 -9.93
CA ALA A 590 -6.66 53.24 -8.75
C ALA A 590 -7.31 52.33 -7.68
N GLU A 591 -8.16 51.40 -8.08
CA GLU A 591 -8.78 50.41 -7.18
C GLU A 591 -7.75 49.48 -6.57
N LEU A 592 -6.82 48.99 -7.39
CA LEU A 592 -5.67 48.20 -6.91
C LEU A 592 -4.82 48.97 -5.90
N ALA A 593 -4.71 50.30 -6.05
CA ALA A 593 -3.97 51.14 -5.11
C ALA A 593 -4.74 51.40 -3.79
N VAL A 594 -6.07 51.38 -3.82
CA VAL A 594 -6.92 51.47 -2.61
C VAL A 594 -6.83 50.16 -1.81
N GLY A 595 -6.91 49.02 -2.50
CA GLY A 595 -6.80 47.68 -1.91
C GLY A 595 -8.09 47.20 -1.22
N ASN A 596 -7.96 46.09 -0.49
CA ASN A 596 -9.08 45.41 0.17
C ASN A 596 -9.41 46.07 1.52
N ASP A 597 -10.66 45.91 1.96
CA ASP A 597 -10.99 46.03 3.37
C ASP A 597 -10.33 44.90 4.17
N THR A 598 -9.73 45.27 5.31
CA THR A 598 -9.04 44.32 6.20
C THR A 598 -9.43 44.48 7.67
N LEU A 599 -9.93 45.66 8.05
CA LEU A 599 -10.27 46.02 9.42
C LEU A 599 -11.77 46.26 9.63
N SER A 600 -12.47 46.84 8.63
CA SER A 600 -13.91 47.10 8.65
C SER A 600 -14.48 47.25 7.23
N LYS A 601 -15.79 47.04 7.07
CA LYS A 601 -16.53 47.10 5.78
C LYS A 601 -16.51 48.44 5.03
N ASP A 602 -16.24 49.53 5.74
CA ASP A 602 -16.13 50.86 5.13
C ASP A 602 -14.73 51.44 5.36
N GLU A 603 -13.72 50.57 5.55
CA GLU A 603 -12.35 51.01 5.79
C GLU A 603 -11.80 51.72 4.55
N LYS A 604 -12.03 51.13 3.38
CA LYS A 604 -11.63 51.68 2.10
C LYS A 604 -12.85 52.29 1.41
N THR A 605 -12.63 53.46 0.82
CA THR A 605 -13.67 54.17 0.09
C THR A 605 -13.21 54.41 -1.34
N TYR A 606 -13.97 53.91 -2.30
CA TYR A 606 -13.81 54.19 -3.72
C TYR A 606 -15.20 54.25 -4.37
N GLU A 607 -15.33 54.91 -5.53
CA GLU A 607 -16.65 55.22 -6.11
C GLU A 607 -17.49 53.99 -6.49
N THR A 608 -16.86 52.82 -6.53
CA THR A 608 -17.46 51.55 -6.95
C THR A 608 -17.48 50.50 -5.86
N PHE A 609 -17.00 50.85 -4.66
CA PHE A 609 -17.07 50.03 -3.47
C PHE A 609 -18.47 50.11 -2.88
N TYR A 610 -18.88 49.06 -2.18
CA TYR A 610 -20.25 48.88 -1.73
C TYR A 610 -20.33 49.14 -0.21
N PRO A 611 -20.90 50.28 0.21
CA PRO A 611 -20.97 50.63 1.62
C PRO A 611 -21.69 49.54 2.43
N GLY A 612 -21.14 49.17 3.58
CA GLY A 612 -21.70 48.13 4.43
C GLY A 612 -21.41 46.68 4.01
N ALA A 613 -20.64 46.46 2.94
CA ALA A 613 -20.06 45.17 2.55
C ALA A 613 -18.54 45.18 2.68
N TRP A 614 -17.91 44.00 2.76
CA TRP A 614 -16.46 43.88 2.66
C TRP A 614 -16.05 43.92 1.19
N ASP A 615 -15.30 44.94 0.77
CA ASP A 615 -14.83 45.06 -0.61
C ASP A 615 -13.47 44.38 -0.82
N VAL A 616 -13.43 43.39 -1.72
CA VAL A 616 -12.25 42.60 -2.06
C VAL A 616 -11.87 42.83 -3.52
N VAL A 617 -10.70 43.42 -3.74
CA VAL A 617 -10.13 43.72 -5.05
C VAL A 617 -9.16 42.61 -5.47
N THR A 618 -9.43 41.96 -6.62
CA THR A 618 -8.53 40.90 -7.10
C THR A 618 -7.27 41.45 -7.75
N GLY A 619 -6.09 41.02 -7.32
CA GLY A 619 -4.81 41.42 -7.92
C GLY A 619 -4.51 40.85 -9.32
N THR A 620 -5.40 40.01 -9.87
CA THR A 620 -5.21 39.33 -11.16
C THR A 620 -6.14 39.91 -12.23
N SER A 621 -5.79 39.71 -13.50
CA SER A 621 -6.72 39.97 -14.61
C SER A 621 -7.75 38.84 -14.78
N SER A 622 -7.72 37.82 -13.92
CA SER A 622 -8.67 36.71 -13.95
C SER A 622 -10.06 37.22 -13.59
N HIS A 623 -11.05 36.70 -14.28
CA HIS A 623 -12.45 37.05 -14.06
C HIS A 623 -13.32 35.87 -14.48
N PRO A 624 -14.56 35.78 -13.98
CA PRO A 624 -15.49 34.74 -14.42
C PRO A 624 -15.63 34.82 -15.95
N THR A 625 -15.18 33.78 -16.65
CA THR A 625 -15.39 33.78 -18.11
C THR A 625 -16.86 33.46 -18.39
N PHE A 626 -17.43 34.03 -19.45
CA PHE A 626 -18.89 34.00 -19.66
C PHE A 626 -19.33 32.86 -20.58
N ASN A 627 -19.40 31.64 -20.03
CA ASN A 627 -19.98 30.46 -20.68
C ASN A 627 -20.47 29.43 -19.63
N ASP A 628 -20.66 28.16 -19.98
CA ASP A 628 -21.02 27.11 -19.00
C ASP A 628 -19.85 26.73 -18.07
N ARG A 629 -20.05 26.86 -16.76
CA ARG A 629 -19.03 26.54 -15.73
C ARG A 629 -19.62 26.39 -14.34
N LEU A 630 -18.85 25.77 -13.46
CA LEU A 630 -19.08 25.86 -12.02
C LEU A 630 -18.28 27.00 -11.42
N LEU A 631 -18.87 27.67 -10.45
CA LEU A 631 -18.11 28.44 -9.46
C LEU A 631 -18.08 27.65 -8.15
N ARG A 632 -16.90 27.52 -7.55
CA ARG A 632 -16.70 26.77 -6.30
C ARG A 632 -15.99 27.61 -5.27
N LEU A 633 -16.54 27.60 -4.05
CA LEU A 633 -15.88 28.11 -2.85
C LEU A 633 -15.29 26.94 -2.07
N ALA A 634 -14.02 27.06 -1.69
CA ALA A 634 -13.36 26.10 -0.81
C ALA A 634 -12.65 26.80 0.34
N ASN A 635 -12.71 26.22 1.54
CA ASN A 635 -11.98 26.70 2.70
C ASN A 635 -10.46 26.54 2.50
N PRO A 636 -9.61 27.14 3.38
CA PRO A 636 -8.16 26.99 3.27
C PRO A 636 -7.67 25.53 3.35
N GLN A 637 -8.44 24.66 3.99
CA GLN A 637 -8.19 23.23 4.13
C GLN A 637 -8.47 22.43 2.84
N GLY A 638 -9.14 23.04 1.85
CA GLY A 638 -9.53 22.44 0.58
C GLY A 638 -10.95 21.87 0.56
N ASP A 639 -11.69 21.96 1.66
CA ASP A 639 -13.08 21.47 1.71
C ASP A 639 -14.01 22.44 0.99
N THR A 640 -14.88 21.90 0.15
CA THR A 640 -15.88 22.69 -0.58
C THR A 640 -16.93 23.22 0.39
N GLN A 641 -17.17 24.54 0.35
CA GLN A 641 -18.23 25.20 1.10
C GLN A 641 -19.52 25.27 0.27
N ASP A 642 -19.39 25.73 -0.98
CA ASP A 642 -20.53 26.01 -1.85
C ASP A 642 -20.12 25.87 -3.32
N VAL A 643 -21.05 25.42 -4.15
CA VAL A 643 -20.87 25.27 -5.59
C VAL A 643 -22.12 25.77 -6.28
N VAL A 644 -21.94 26.48 -7.40
CA VAL A 644 -23.05 26.92 -8.23
C VAL A 644 -22.76 26.62 -9.69
N ALA A 645 -23.68 25.90 -10.33
CA ALA A 645 -23.62 25.63 -11.76
C ALA A 645 -24.26 26.77 -12.54
N PHE A 646 -23.46 27.44 -13.36
CA PHE A 646 -23.92 28.49 -14.27
C PHE A 646 -23.81 28.05 -15.72
N SER A 647 -24.73 28.53 -16.56
CA SER A 647 -24.78 28.25 -17.98
C SER A 647 -25.10 29.51 -18.77
N HIS A 648 -24.52 29.62 -19.97
CA HIS A 648 -24.93 30.61 -20.97
C HIS A 648 -25.93 29.92 -21.91
N LYS A 649 -27.23 29.91 -21.55
CA LYS A 649 -28.20 29.02 -22.22
C LYS A 649 -28.42 29.38 -23.70
N SER A 650 -28.27 30.65 -24.05
CA SER A 650 -28.34 31.14 -25.43
C SER A 650 -27.15 30.72 -26.31
N MET A 651 -26.05 30.20 -25.73
CA MET A 651 -24.89 29.73 -26.48
C MET A 651 -25.21 28.47 -27.28
N THR A 652 -24.96 28.44 -28.59
CA THR A 652 -25.22 27.23 -29.42
C THR A 652 -23.95 26.59 -29.98
N THR A 653 -22.80 27.27 -29.86
CA THR A 653 -21.50 26.81 -30.37
C THR A 653 -20.42 27.00 -29.30
N ALA A 654 -19.35 26.20 -29.34
CA ALA A 654 -18.19 26.30 -28.43
C ALA A 654 -18.50 26.07 -26.93
N ARG A 655 -19.44 25.17 -26.62
CA ARG A 655 -19.69 24.71 -25.25
C ARG A 655 -18.47 23.96 -24.68
N PRO A 656 -18.04 24.22 -23.43
CA PRO A 656 -16.93 23.50 -22.81
C PRO A 656 -17.26 22.01 -22.63
N PRO A 657 -16.53 21.07 -23.28
CA PRO A 657 -16.88 19.66 -23.26
C PRO A 657 -16.78 19.01 -21.86
N ASN A 658 -15.93 19.54 -20.98
CA ASN A 658 -15.73 19.03 -19.62
C ASN A 658 -16.72 19.62 -18.59
N TYR A 659 -17.54 20.60 -18.96
CA TYR A 659 -18.51 21.16 -18.01
C TYR A 659 -19.46 20.10 -17.40
N PRO A 660 -20.06 19.18 -18.17
CA PRO A 660 -20.84 18.07 -17.61
C PRO A 660 -20.06 17.14 -16.65
N VAL A 661 -18.74 17.05 -16.81
CA VAL A 661 -17.90 16.21 -15.94
C VAL A 661 -17.73 16.87 -14.58
N VAL A 662 -17.39 18.16 -14.56
CA VAL A 662 -17.24 18.90 -13.30
C VAL A 662 -18.59 19.10 -12.59
N LEU A 663 -19.68 19.33 -13.35
CA LEU A 663 -21.04 19.36 -12.81
C LEU A 663 -21.41 18.07 -12.08
N ARG A 664 -21.10 16.92 -12.69
CA ARG A 664 -21.32 15.61 -12.09
C ARG A 664 -20.53 15.43 -10.80
N ALA A 665 -19.25 15.81 -10.79
CA ALA A 665 -18.43 15.74 -9.58
C ALA A 665 -19.08 16.54 -8.43
N ALA A 666 -19.51 17.78 -8.69
CA ALA A 666 -20.21 18.59 -7.70
C ALA A 666 -21.55 17.96 -7.22
N GLN A 667 -22.25 17.24 -8.10
CA GLN A 667 -23.49 16.51 -7.75
C GLN A 667 -23.20 15.28 -6.89
N GLU A 668 -22.16 14.52 -7.22
CA GLU A 668 -21.71 13.33 -6.47
C GLU A 668 -21.18 13.70 -5.07
N GLU A 669 -20.49 14.84 -4.96
CA GLU A 669 -20.10 15.43 -3.68
C GLU A 669 -21.32 15.97 -2.88
N GLY A 670 -22.51 16.02 -3.50
CA GLY A 670 -23.74 16.53 -2.89
C GLY A 670 -23.81 18.06 -2.80
N HIS A 671 -22.91 18.79 -3.48
CA HIS A 671 -22.87 20.26 -3.50
C HIS A 671 -23.75 20.90 -4.57
N TRP A 672 -24.30 20.13 -5.51
CA TRP A 672 -25.30 20.61 -6.47
C TRP A 672 -26.38 19.56 -6.77
N ARG A 673 -27.58 19.98 -7.14
CA ARG A 673 -28.74 19.11 -7.38
C ARG A 673 -29.47 19.49 -8.68
N PRO A 674 -30.18 18.51 -9.30
CA PRO A 674 -30.35 17.11 -8.91
C PRO A 674 -29.13 16.24 -9.23
N VAL A 675 -29.02 15.05 -8.61
CA VAL A 675 -27.97 14.05 -8.94
C VAL A 675 -28.39 13.16 -10.10
N ASP A 676 -29.70 12.86 -10.22
CA ASP A 676 -30.26 12.05 -11.31
C ASP A 676 -31.05 12.94 -12.28
N CYS A 677 -30.51 13.14 -13.48
CA CYS A 677 -31.16 13.90 -14.56
C CYS A 677 -32.19 13.08 -15.36
N ARG A 678 -32.38 11.78 -15.06
CA ARG A 678 -33.44 10.92 -15.63
C ARG A 678 -34.67 10.73 -14.74
N GLY A 679 -34.56 11.11 -13.46
CA GLY A 679 -35.58 10.93 -12.44
C GLY A 679 -35.52 9.54 -11.79
N GLU A 680 -35.66 9.51 -10.44
CA GLU A 680 -35.54 8.37 -9.50
C GLU A 680 -35.33 6.98 -10.13
N THR A 681 -34.16 6.77 -10.72
CA THR A 681 -33.72 5.45 -11.16
C THR A 681 -32.82 4.82 -10.10
N ALA A 682 -32.73 3.49 -10.08
CA ALA A 682 -31.82 2.77 -9.17
C ALA A 682 -30.32 3.04 -9.46
N THR A 683 -30.02 3.67 -10.60
CA THR A 683 -28.67 4.07 -11.01
C THR A 683 -28.75 5.50 -11.54
N PRO A 684 -28.36 6.51 -10.73
CA PRO A 684 -28.46 7.92 -11.11
C PRO A 684 -27.80 8.16 -12.47
N VAL A 685 -28.52 8.83 -13.38
CA VAL A 685 -27.96 9.20 -14.66
C VAL A 685 -27.42 10.63 -14.59
N PRO A 686 -26.12 10.83 -14.85
CA PRO A 686 -25.51 12.14 -14.75
C PRO A 686 -26.05 13.15 -15.76
N CYS A 687 -26.09 14.40 -15.35
CA CYS A 687 -26.52 15.50 -16.20
C CYS A 687 -25.48 15.79 -17.29
N ALA A 688 -25.87 15.57 -18.55
CA ALA A 688 -25.06 15.80 -19.74
C ALA A 688 -25.73 16.82 -20.66
N TYR A 689 -25.03 17.32 -21.68
CA TYR A 689 -25.65 18.23 -22.65
C TYR A 689 -26.77 17.58 -23.45
N ASP A 690 -26.75 16.26 -23.58
CA ASP A 690 -27.68 15.44 -24.35
C ASP A 690 -28.51 14.47 -23.48
N SER A 691 -28.49 14.63 -22.15
CA SER A 691 -29.33 13.84 -21.25
C SER A 691 -30.80 14.29 -21.31
N ALA A 692 -31.73 13.40 -20.95
CA ALA A 692 -33.17 13.66 -20.96
C ALA A 692 -33.87 12.93 -19.79
N PRO A 693 -34.91 13.50 -19.13
CA PRO A 693 -35.61 14.72 -19.53
C PRO A 693 -34.90 16.02 -19.16
N LEU A 694 -33.90 15.99 -18.25
CA LEU A 694 -33.12 17.17 -17.91
C LEU A 694 -31.71 17.07 -18.52
N THR A 695 -31.24 18.19 -19.06
CA THR A 695 -29.85 18.40 -19.51
C THR A 695 -29.03 19.09 -18.41
N ALA A 696 -27.71 19.12 -18.58
CA ALA A 696 -26.81 19.95 -17.79
C ALA A 696 -27.19 21.44 -17.78
N LEU A 697 -27.88 21.93 -18.82
CA LEU A 697 -28.35 23.32 -18.90
C LEU A 697 -29.64 23.53 -18.09
N ASP A 698 -30.52 22.53 -18.08
CA ASP A 698 -31.81 22.59 -17.39
C ASP A 698 -31.65 22.60 -15.88
N VAL A 699 -30.50 22.18 -15.36
CA VAL A 699 -30.20 22.15 -13.92
C VAL A 699 -29.27 23.27 -13.47
N SER A 700 -28.94 24.18 -14.38
CA SER A 700 -27.97 25.25 -14.18
C SER A 700 -28.62 26.61 -14.23
N VAL A 701 -28.07 27.53 -13.44
CA VAL A 701 -28.49 28.92 -13.38
C VAL A 701 -28.15 29.59 -14.70
N ASP A 702 -29.13 30.27 -15.32
CA ASP A 702 -28.88 31.02 -16.55
C ASP A 702 -28.32 32.40 -16.21
N TRP A 703 -27.04 32.60 -16.49
CA TRP A 703 -26.43 33.93 -16.40
C TRP A 703 -26.24 34.58 -17.76
N GLY A 704 -26.63 33.91 -18.85
CA GLY A 704 -26.51 34.47 -20.20
C GLY A 704 -27.48 35.60 -20.52
N VAL A 705 -28.34 35.92 -19.56
CA VAL A 705 -29.28 37.03 -19.60
C VAL A 705 -28.72 38.32 -18.97
N VAL A 706 -27.52 38.26 -18.37
CA VAL A 706 -26.85 39.44 -17.82
C VAL A 706 -26.03 40.10 -18.92
N GLU A 707 -26.45 41.30 -19.34
CA GLU A 707 -25.86 42.07 -20.44
C GLU A 707 -25.27 43.42 -19.98
N GLU A 708 -25.73 43.94 -18.84
CA GLU A 708 -25.36 45.26 -18.30
C GLU A 708 -24.88 45.17 -16.84
N ASN A 709 -24.14 46.20 -16.39
CA ASN A 709 -23.62 46.29 -15.03
C ASN A 709 -24.71 46.49 -13.95
N THR A 710 -25.92 46.86 -14.35
CA THR A 710 -27.09 46.99 -13.48
C THR A 710 -27.80 45.66 -13.24
N GLN A 711 -27.51 44.63 -14.04
CA GLN A 711 -28.19 43.35 -13.99
C GLN A 711 -27.38 42.32 -13.20
N SER A 712 -28.02 41.31 -12.66
CA SER A 712 -27.32 40.24 -11.96
C SER A 712 -28.14 38.97 -11.89
N VAL A 713 -27.49 37.89 -11.48
CA VAL A 713 -28.16 36.68 -11.02
C VAL A 713 -27.88 36.52 -9.54
N PHE A 714 -28.94 36.41 -8.75
CA PHE A 714 -28.86 36.43 -7.29
C PHE A 714 -29.54 35.21 -6.68
N ARG A 715 -29.06 34.80 -5.51
CA ARG A 715 -29.67 33.77 -4.69
C ARG A 715 -30.73 34.39 -3.80
N HIS A 716 -31.94 33.83 -3.77
CA HIS A 716 -32.99 34.30 -2.89
C HIS A 716 -32.57 34.29 -1.41
N GLN A 717 -33.07 35.27 -0.66
CA GLN A 717 -32.80 35.37 0.77
C GLN A 717 -33.11 34.05 1.50
N GLY A 718 -32.10 33.51 2.21
CA GLY A 718 -32.22 32.28 2.99
C GLY A 718 -32.33 30.98 2.18
N ALA A 719 -32.25 31.03 0.85
CA ALA A 719 -32.28 29.84 0.00
C ALA A 719 -30.90 29.17 -0.04
N ASN A 720 -30.87 27.84 0.09
CA ASN A 720 -29.67 27.01 -0.12
C ASN A 720 -30.08 25.54 -0.31
N THR A 721 -30.98 25.28 -1.24
CA THR A 721 -31.34 23.91 -1.66
C THR A 721 -30.29 23.27 -2.57
N ARG A 722 -29.21 24.01 -2.89
CA ARG A 722 -28.11 23.62 -3.79
C ARG A 722 -28.62 23.32 -5.19
N SER A 723 -29.57 24.12 -5.67
CA SER A 723 -30.19 23.93 -6.97
C SER A 723 -30.44 25.26 -7.65
N MET A 724 -30.66 25.22 -8.97
CA MET A 724 -31.00 26.43 -9.73
C MET A 724 -32.28 27.13 -9.23
N ALA A 725 -33.16 26.43 -8.49
CA ALA A 725 -34.40 27.01 -7.96
C ALA A 725 -34.16 28.03 -6.83
N ASP A 726 -32.94 28.08 -6.29
CA ASP A 726 -32.52 29.10 -5.32
C ASP A 726 -32.24 30.46 -5.98
N TRP A 727 -32.18 30.53 -7.32
CA TRP A 727 -31.64 31.67 -8.05
C TRP A 727 -32.68 32.36 -8.93
N ALA A 728 -32.53 33.68 -9.08
CA ALA A 728 -33.33 34.51 -9.95
C ALA A 728 -32.46 35.61 -10.61
N VAL A 729 -32.96 36.15 -11.71
CA VAL A 729 -32.32 37.23 -12.46
C VAL A 729 -32.91 38.56 -12.00
N SER A 730 -32.07 39.56 -11.80
CA SER A 730 -32.48 40.93 -11.50
C SER A 730 -32.05 41.90 -12.61
N VAL A 731 -32.91 42.89 -12.88
CA VAL A 731 -32.58 44.06 -13.71
C VAL A 731 -31.95 45.20 -12.90
N THR A 732 -31.88 45.05 -11.58
CA THR A 732 -31.22 45.98 -10.65
C THR A 732 -30.50 45.14 -9.60
N SER A 733 -29.18 45.16 -9.64
CA SER A 733 -28.35 44.40 -8.72
C SER A 733 -28.55 44.83 -7.27
N SER A 734 -28.30 43.90 -6.35
CA SER A 734 -28.41 44.09 -4.90
C SER A 734 -27.06 43.96 -4.20
N PHE A 735 -25.94 44.06 -4.92
CA PHE A 735 -24.60 44.07 -4.33
C PHE A 735 -24.50 45.05 -3.16
N GLY A 736 -23.97 44.56 -2.04
CA GLY A 736 -23.84 45.30 -0.78
C GLY A 736 -25.11 45.34 0.07
N GLU A 737 -26.23 44.85 -0.43
CA GLU A 737 -27.55 44.88 0.21
C GLU A 737 -28.17 43.47 0.27
N GLU A 738 -29.22 43.30 1.07
CA GLU A 738 -29.85 41.99 1.18
C GLU A 738 -30.67 41.63 -0.07
N ASN A 739 -30.35 40.48 -0.69
CA ASN A 739 -31.07 39.96 -1.85
C ASN A 739 -32.59 39.84 -1.62
N PRO A 740 -33.41 39.98 -2.68
CA PRO A 740 -34.84 39.77 -2.60
C PRO A 740 -35.24 38.38 -2.04
N ALA A 741 -36.26 38.38 -1.17
CA ALA A 741 -36.92 37.16 -0.73
C ALA A 741 -37.59 36.43 -1.91
N ARG A 742 -37.79 35.11 -1.75
CA ARG A 742 -38.54 34.33 -2.73
C ARG A 742 -40.00 34.82 -2.78
N PRO A 743 -40.59 35.02 -3.98
CA PRO A 743 -41.99 35.45 -4.13
C PRO A 743 -43.01 34.53 -3.48
#